data_AF-A0A943HQW8-F1
#
_entry.id   AF-A0A943HQW8-F1
#
_cell.length_a   1.000
_cell.length_b   1.000
_cell.length_c   1.000
_cell.angle_alpha   90.00
_cell.angle_beta   90.00
_cell.angle_gamma   90.00
#
_symmetry.space_group_name_H-M   'P 1'
#
loop_
_entity.id
_entity.type
_entity.pdbx_description
1 polymer ?
#
loop_
_entity_poly.entity_id
_entity_poly.type
_entity_poly.pdbx_seq_one_letter_code
_entity_poly.pdbx_strand_id
1 'polypeptide(L)'
;MKQISKVFLACACSLSGLTTQAQDQTVWSNDFSNASQPLNTVGRGVCRVNDGVFHSRSAYALFGNPEWKDYTLSFKARAPKDAEQVQIWAGFRTHNRFDRYVVGIKGGLQDDLYLMRTGYMGTDEFMGVRPLGFHPVPGEWYKVKVEVCGNRIRVFVNDEKLPHIDLEDKNSNLAPTGEVALGGGWIDTEFDDLTVTPLAEDALKGVRVEEYRMALTTQEKEKIRSEERAQYTSVKLDKLTADRTELSLDGNWLFMPDYQLNDKTKAISIQTNDNDWHIMPVPAFWNPIRIWLHGETMPSPTGPQHKGVSDTYYQQETDRCENYTFNYRKTGAAWYRQWLELPADVKGKQLTLSFDAVSKMAEVYINGESAGSNIGMFGDFQVDATRFLRPGRNLIAVKVTRDINGKAAQTSDAMENYYSSVRKEVEDNQNDQQANKAVLTDIPHGFYGDNPAGIWQPVKLIVSNPLKVEDIFIKPALDGASIDITIKNHAPKKKNFDIRVDIIDKQTGETLYGAPVRSKLSLATSAQETFTCDIKGLKPKLWEPATPNLYDFRVSLTEGKNKVTDCITVTSGFRTFESKDGFLYLNGRKYWLRGGNHIPFALCPNDSLLADKFMKLMKEGNVQSTRTHTTPWNELWVSAADRNGIAISFEGTWSWLMIHSTPIPDKGVLDLWSSEWLRVMKKYRNHPSVFFWTVNNEMKFYDLDADTERAKQKFRIVSDVVKDMRKTDPTRPVCFDSNYLHNKASKRFGDDFLKTVDDGDIDDNHAYYNWYDYSVFRFFNGEFQKQFKSPGRPLISQEMSTGYPNAETGHPTRSYQLIHQNPYSLIGYEAYDWGDPASFLNTQSFITGELAETLRRTNEQASGIMHFAYMTWFRQCYDYRNIQPYPTYYAMQRAMQPVLVSAELWGRNLYVGEKLHTRIYVVNDNEEGRDLKPMSLAWSIVDETNKVLASGTEQFPAVEYYGRKYIEPNIHMPSNLPADKVNVKLKLTLTESGVTLSQNEYGLSLARKEWNIGQVTASKKILLLDKDHMKATLDFLNIACQTVPSIKELLNAKQKANLCIISGLKECTDEEARLLREYQSKGGRILFLNSKEAAQKVYPEYITGWIIPTEGDIVVMERDDAPVFDGIGALELRYFNNNKREIPLACTATLKAVRHENVKELAAQMKIHAYIDGGKPEERIARIESMRGLTLLQIADNKGKSLVSTLCTEKATTDPIAGKLLVNMVNELLK
;
A
#
# COMPACT_ATOMS: atom_id res chain seq x y z
N MET A 1 30.79 -41.71 55.78
CA MET A 1 31.53 -42.02 57.02
C MET A 1 32.67 -41.03 57.16
N LYS A 2 32.66 -40.23 58.26
CA LYS A 2 33.78 -39.64 59.05
C LYS A 2 34.97 -38.98 58.31
N GLN A 3 35.62 -37.90 58.72
CA GLN A 3 35.55 -36.86 59.78
C GLN A 3 36.74 -35.87 59.47
N ILE A 4 36.53 -34.55 59.62
CA ILE A 4 37.34 -33.55 60.40
C ILE A 4 38.89 -33.60 60.27
N SER A 5 39.70 -32.57 59.90
CA SER A 5 39.91 -31.19 60.42
C SER A 5 40.99 -30.46 59.56
N LYS A 6 40.80 -29.19 59.13
CA LYS A 6 41.29 -27.90 59.69
C LYS A 6 42.80 -27.79 60.04
N VAL A 7 43.57 -27.02 59.26
CA VAL A 7 44.55 -25.97 59.68
C VAL A 7 44.58 -24.85 58.62
N PHE A 8 44.78 -23.61 59.08
CA PHE A 8 44.52 -22.30 58.47
C PHE A 8 45.79 -21.58 57.93
N LEU A 9 45.58 -20.57 57.05
CA LEU A 9 46.44 -19.42 56.64
C LEU A 9 47.70 -19.71 55.77
N ALA A 10 48.08 -18.98 54.70
CA ALA A 10 47.69 -17.68 54.15
C ALA A 10 48.15 -17.50 52.67
N CYS A 11 47.53 -16.53 51.98
CA CYS A 11 47.98 -15.76 50.79
C CYS A 11 47.96 -16.37 49.37
N ALA A 12 46.92 -16.01 48.59
CA ALA A 12 46.98 -15.08 47.44
C ALA A 12 45.97 -15.46 46.32
N CYS A 13 45.01 -14.57 46.08
CA CYS A 13 44.01 -14.56 45.01
C CYS A 13 44.65 -14.69 43.60
N SER A 14 44.02 -15.27 42.58
CA SER A 14 42.79 -14.77 41.95
C SER A 14 42.19 -15.78 40.94
N LEU A 15 40.91 -15.56 40.62
CA LEU A 15 40.07 -16.07 39.51
C LEU A 15 39.07 -17.19 39.80
N SER A 16 37.85 -16.95 39.28
CA SER A 16 36.65 -17.78 39.23
C SER A 16 35.79 -17.87 40.50
N GLY A 17 34.85 -16.92 40.62
CA GLY A 17 33.66 -17.04 41.45
C GLY A 17 32.43 -16.70 40.62
N LEU A 18 31.70 -17.74 40.19
CA LEU A 18 30.28 -17.63 39.87
C LEU A 18 29.59 -16.95 41.05
N THR A 19 29.17 -15.70 40.86
CA THR A 19 28.28 -15.02 41.79
C THR A 19 26.95 -14.85 41.07
N THR A 20 25.98 -15.67 41.46
CA THR A 20 24.58 -15.27 41.40
C THR A 20 24.45 -14.05 42.32
N GLN A 21 24.60 -12.84 41.76
CA GLN A 21 24.24 -11.64 42.49
C GLN A 21 22.73 -11.64 42.68
N ALA A 22 22.30 -11.72 43.95
CA ALA A 22 20.93 -11.45 44.32
C ALA A 22 20.54 -10.06 43.79
N GLN A 23 19.37 -9.95 43.16
CA GLN A 23 18.75 -8.69 42.78
C GLN A 23 18.67 -7.82 44.04
N ASP A 24 19.46 -6.74 44.09
CA ASP A 24 19.41 -5.79 45.21
C ASP A 24 17.96 -5.27 45.30
N GLN A 25 17.26 -5.51 46.41
CA GLN A 25 15.82 -5.20 46.60
C GLN A 25 15.52 -3.70 46.72
N THR A 26 16.47 -2.84 46.38
CA THR A 26 16.36 -1.38 46.51
C THR A 26 15.72 -0.77 45.27
N VAL A 27 14.75 0.13 45.48
CA VAL A 27 14.19 1.00 44.43
C VAL A 27 15.32 1.85 43.84
N TRP A 28 15.45 1.86 42.52
CA TRP A 28 16.36 2.73 41.78
C TRP A 28 15.57 3.89 41.17
N SER A 29 16.08 5.12 41.23
CA SER A 29 15.40 6.30 40.66
C SER A 29 16.37 7.31 40.06
N ASN A 30 15.92 8.04 39.05
CA ASN A 30 16.60 9.18 38.46
C ASN A 30 15.56 10.26 38.11
N ASP A 31 15.70 11.43 38.75
CA ASP A 31 14.87 12.63 38.56
C ASP A 31 15.50 13.63 37.59
N PHE A 32 16.60 13.25 36.94
CA PHE A 32 17.37 14.06 36.00
C PHE A 32 17.81 15.44 36.52
N SER A 33 17.84 15.64 37.84
CA SER A 33 18.30 16.89 38.46
C SER A 33 19.77 17.21 38.19
N ASN A 34 20.59 16.19 37.89
CA ASN A 34 22.00 16.32 37.56
C ASN A 34 22.25 16.44 36.04
N ALA A 35 22.32 17.67 35.53
CA ALA A 35 22.62 17.95 34.13
C ALA A 35 24.00 17.45 33.64
N SER A 36 24.94 17.16 34.55
CA SER A 36 26.29 16.71 34.22
C SER A 36 26.47 15.18 34.21
N GLN A 37 25.38 14.42 34.43
CA GLN A 37 25.47 12.96 34.44
C GLN A 37 25.91 12.40 33.08
N PRO A 38 26.86 11.47 33.02
CA PRO A 38 27.25 10.82 31.77
C PRO A 38 26.09 9.95 31.27
N LEU A 39 25.77 10.06 29.97
CA LEU A 39 24.69 9.30 29.34
C LEU A 39 25.27 8.23 28.41
N ASN A 40 24.95 6.96 28.68
CA ASN A 40 25.27 5.87 27.77
C ASN A 40 24.28 5.88 26.59
N THR A 41 24.68 6.53 25.50
CA THR A 41 23.80 6.84 24.36
C THR A 41 23.97 5.84 23.22
N VAL A 42 22.86 5.48 22.58
CA VAL A 42 22.83 4.63 21.38
C VAL A 42 22.13 5.37 20.23
N GLY A 43 22.82 5.47 19.08
CA GLY A 43 22.36 6.21 17.89
C GLY A 43 23.06 7.57 17.71
N ARG A 44 22.81 8.24 16.57
CA ARG A 44 23.44 9.53 16.20
C ARG A 44 22.71 10.78 16.68
N GLY A 45 21.53 10.59 17.27
CA GLY A 45 20.68 11.67 17.74
C GLY A 45 21.18 12.41 18.97
N VAL A 46 20.25 13.09 19.64
CA VAL A 46 20.51 13.90 20.83
C VAL A 46 20.02 13.15 22.06
N CYS A 47 20.86 13.08 23.08
CA CYS A 47 20.50 12.69 24.45
C CYS A 47 21.17 13.70 25.39
N ARG A 48 20.38 14.43 26.18
CA ARG A 48 20.91 15.45 27.10
C ARG A 48 19.96 15.66 28.26
N VAL A 49 20.49 16.14 29.37
CA VAL A 49 19.68 16.61 30.49
C VAL A 49 19.77 18.12 30.53
N ASN A 50 18.61 18.81 30.51
CA ASN A 50 18.53 20.26 30.64
C ASN A 50 17.40 20.63 31.61
N ASP A 51 17.66 21.59 32.50
CA ASP A 51 16.68 22.11 33.47
C ASP A 51 15.94 21.01 34.28
N GLY A 52 16.63 19.92 34.62
CA GLY A 52 16.06 18.81 35.38
C GLY A 52 15.27 17.80 34.54
N VAL A 53 15.32 17.88 33.21
CA VAL A 53 14.54 17.03 32.30
C VAL A 53 15.48 16.33 31.31
N PHE A 54 15.25 15.03 31.06
CA PHE A 54 15.98 14.30 30.02
C PHE A 54 15.31 14.48 28.66
N HIS A 55 16.07 14.99 27.69
CA HIS A 55 15.65 15.16 26.30
C HIS A 55 16.28 14.10 25.41
N SER A 56 15.48 13.58 24.49
CA SER A 56 15.92 12.58 23.54
C SER A 56 15.29 12.75 22.16
N ARG A 57 16.09 12.66 21.10
CA ARG A 57 15.63 12.64 19.69
C ARG A 57 16.57 11.82 18.80
N SER A 58 16.05 10.84 18.07
CA SER A 58 16.80 9.95 17.14
C SER A 58 17.95 9.17 17.77
N ALA A 59 18.00 9.11 19.10
CA ALA A 59 18.91 8.31 19.92
C ALA A 59 18.17 7.98 21.21
N TYR A 60 18.70 7.07 22.02
CA TYR A 60 18.20 6.79 23.37
C TYR A 60 19.36 6.62 24.35
N ALA A 61 19.09 6.85 25.64
CA ALA A 61 20.04 6.61 26.71
C ALA A 61 19.63 5.41 27.57
N LEU A 62 20.62 4.66 28.06
CA LEU A 62 20.46 3.48 28.91
C LEU A 62 20.59 3.86 30.40
N PHE A 63 19.70 3.31 31.22
CA PHE A 63 19.59 3.58 32.64
C PHE A 63 19.38 2.29 33.46
N GLY A 64 20.14 2.14 34.54
CA GLY A 64 19.94 1.07 35.52
C GLY A 64 20.96 -0.05 35.41
N ASN A 65 20.50 -1.30 35.57
CA ASN A 65 21.36 -2.48 35.63
C ASN A 65 21.01 -3.48 34.49
N PRO A 66 21.99 -3.94 33.69
CA PRO A 66 21.77 -4.92 32.61
C PRO A 66 21.27 -6.30 33.07
N GLU A 67 21.40 -6.63 34.37
CA GLU A 67 20.93 -7.90 34.95
C GLU A 67 19.46 -7.85 35.42
N TRP A 68 18.77 -6.71 35.29
CA TRP A 68 17.37 -6.61 35.70
C TRP A 68 16.46 -7.50 34.86
N LYS A 69 15.74 -8.39 35.55
CA LYS A 69 14.82 -9.37 34.95
C LYS A 69 13.36 -9.02 35.25
N ASP A 70 12.98 -9.03 36.52
CA ASP A 70 11.59 -8.84 36.97
C ASP A 70 11.49 -7.55 37.78
N TYR A 71 10.70 -6.59 37.29
CA TYR A 71 10.59 -5.25 37.86
C TYR A 71 9.37 -4.48 37.37
N THR A 72 8.99 -3.47 38.14
CA THR A 72 8.12 -2.37 37.71
C THR A 72 8.99 -1.19 37.35
N LEU A 73 8.78 -0.58 36.18
CA LEU A 73 9.34 0.73 35.84
C LEU A 73 8.22 1.75 35.72
N SER A 74 8.50 3.00 36.08
CA SER A 74 7.62 4.12 35.80
C SER A 74 8.40 5.37 35.44
N PHE A 75 7.89 6.17 34.52
CA PHE A 75 8.43 7.48 34.17
C PHE A 75 7.30 8.42 33.74
N LYS A 76 7.58 9.72 33.75
CA LYS A 76 6.78 10.72 33.04
C LYS A 76 7.44 11.04 31.71
N ALA A 77 6.65 11.25 30.68
CA ALA A 77 7.13 11.70 29.39
C ALA A 77 6.16 12.65 28.70
N ARG A 78 6.69 13.53 27.84
CA ARG A 78 5.90 14.38 26.96
C ARG A 78 6.65 14.70 25.67
N ALA A 79 5.90 14.98 24.61
CA ALA A 79 6.46 15.75 23.50
C ALA A 79 6.49 17.24 23.89
N PRO A 80 7.48 18.03 23.43
CA PRO A 80 7.49 19.48 23.61
C PRO A 80 6.22 20.13 23.09
N LYS A 81 5.86 21.29 23.66
CA LYS A 81 4.60 22.00 23.34
C LYS A 81 4.48 22.41 21.86
N ASP A 82 5.61 22.62 21.20
CA ASP A 82 5.73 23.01 19.79
C ASP A 82 5.86 21.82 18.83
N ALA A 83 5.85 20.57 19.34
CA ALA A 83 5.83 19.38 18.50
C ALA A 83 4.50 19.27 17.73
N GLU A 84 4.54 18.75 16.50
CA GLU A 84 3.34 18.53 15.67
C GLU A 84 2.41 17.48 16.30
N GLN A 85 2.97 16.49 16.99
CA GLN A 85 2.25 15.35 17.55
C GLN A 85 3.02 14.72 18.71
N VAL A 86 2.35 13.89 19.51
CA VAL A 86 2.97 13.14 20.61
C VAL A 86 3.52 11.81 20.08
N GLN A 87 4.82 11.56 20.20
CA GLN A 87 5.44 10.27 19.89
C GLN A 87 6.46 9.95 20.98
N ILE A 88 6.01 9.27 22.03
CA ILE A 88 6.84 8.93 23.19
C ILE A 88 7.28 7.48 23.04
N TRP A 89 8.58 7.22 23.13
CA TRP A 89 9.15 5.88 22.99
C TRP A 89 10.09 5.57 24.17
N ALA A 90 9.96 4.37 24.72
CA ALA A 90 10.85 3.85 25.74
C ALA A 90 11.05 2.34 25.58
N GLY A 91 12.16 1.82 26.07
CA GLY A 91 12.48 0.40 26.07
C GLY A 91 12.76 -0.15 27.46
N PHE A 92 12.56 -1.46 27.61
CA PHE A 92 12.80 -2.20 28.84
C PHE A 92 13.28 -3.62 28.52
N ARG A 93 13.96 -4.24 29.48
CA ARG A 93 14.84 -5.39 29.24
C ARG A 93 15.71 -5.16 28.00
N THR A 94 16.33 -3.98 27.94
CA THR A 94 17.19 -3.59 26.82
C THR A 94 18.51 -4.34 26.94
N HIS A 95 18.52 -5.59 26.47
CA HIS A 95 19.68 -6.47 26.57
C HIS A 95 20.83 -5.95 25.69
N ASN A 96 20.49 -5.44 24.50
CA ASN A 96 21.39 -4.72 23.61
C ASN A 96 20.56 -3.93 22.59
N ARG A 97 21.23 -3.37 21.57
CA ARG A 97 20.58 -2.56 20.53
C ARG A 97 19.51 -3.30 19.74
N PHE A 98 19.67 -4.61 19.52
CA PHE A 98 18.82 -5.42 18.66
C PHE A 98 17.76 -6.20 19.45
N ASP A 99 18.02 -6.56 20.71
CA ASP A 99 17.07 -7.32 21.53
C ASP A 99 16.59 -6.48 22.73
N ARG A 100 15.35 -6.00 22.65
CA ARG A 100 14.68 -5.21 23.69
C ARG A 100 13.16 -5.22 23.52
N TYR A 101 12.42 -4.86 24.57
CA TYR A 101 11.02 -4.44 24.40
C TYR A 101 10.95 -2.93 24.20
N VAL A 102 9.96 -2.48 23.43
CA VAL A 102 9.68 -1.08 23.12
C VAL A 102 8.20 -0.80 23.35
N VAL A 103 7.91 0.21 24.18
CA VAL A 103 6.57 0.75 24.41
C VAL A 103 6.48 2.15 23.81
N GLY A 104 5.34 2.48 23.20
CA GLY A 104 5.11 3.78 22.58
C GLY A 104 3.74 4.37 22.89
N ILE A 105 3.66 5.67 23.17
CA ILE A 105 2.42 6.46 23.12
C ILE A 105 2.43 7.23 21.80
N LYS A 106 1.43 6.97 20.96
CA LYS A 106 1.26 7.60 19.65
C LYS A 106 0.04 8.51 19.72
N GLY A 107 0.29 9.82 19.62
CA GLY A 107 -0.68 10.90 19.49
C GLY A 107 -0.57 11.59 18.13
N GLY A 108 -1.56 12.41 17.78
CA GLY A 108 -1.64 13.13 16.50
C GLY A 108 -2.89 12.73 15.72
N LEU A 109 -2.73 11.93 14.66
CA LEU A 109 -3.88 11.27 14.00
C LEU A 109 -4.25 9.92 14.62
N GLN A 110 -3.43 9.45 15.56
CA GLN A 110 -3.57 8.19 16.27
C GLN A 110 -3.74 8.49 17.75
N ASP A 111 -4.43 7.60 18.46
CA ASP A 111 -4.67 7.70 19.91
C ASP A 111 -4.36 6.34 20.55
N ASP A 112 -3.12 5.88 20.36
CA ASP A 112 -2.73 4.48 20.54
C ASP A 112 -1.56 4.27 21.52
N LEU A 113 -1.66 3.20 22.31
CA LEU A 113 -0.55 2.58 23.02
C LEU A 113 -0.01 1.41 22.21
N TYR A 114 1.30 1.39 21.97
CA TYR A 114 2.01 0.41 21.16
C TYR A 114 2.98 -0.43 22.00
N LEU A 115 3.08 -1.73 21.72
CA LEU A 115 4.09 -2.62 22.32
C LEU A 115 4.71 -3.57 21.30
N MET A 116 6.03 -3.71 21.36
CA MET A 116 6.82 -4.58 20.50
C MET A 116 8.02 -5.19 21.25
N ARG A 117 8.46 -6.38 20.84
CA ARG A 117 9.80 -6.91 21.13
C ARG A 117 10.65 -6.85 19.86
N THR A 118 11.80 -6.19 19.89
CA THR A 118 12.78 -6.32 18.82
C THR A 118 13.65 -7.56 19.05
N GLY A 119 14.17 -8.14 17.97
CA GLY A 119 15.05 -9.30 18.09
C GLY A 119 15.95 -9.51 16.89
N TYR A 120 17.03 -10.25 17.11
CA TYR A 120 17.99 -10.58 16.06
C TYR A 120 17.36 -11.34 14.87
N MET A 121 17.81 -11.04 13.65
CA MET A 121 17.46 -11.75 12.40
C MET A 121 15.96 -11.98 12.23
N GLY A 122 15.17 -10.91 12.32
CA GLY A 122 13.73 -10.94 12.04
C GLY A 122 12.91 -11.70 13.08
N THR A 123 13.42 -11.85 14.30
CA THR A 123 12.67 -12.40 15.46
C THR A 123 11.88 -11.34 16.22
N ASP A 124 11.81 -10.13 15.64
CA ASP A 124 10.94 -9.04 16.02
C ASP A 124 9.48 -9.49 16.13
N GLU A 125 8.78 -9.06 17.17
CA GLU A 125 7.40 -9.47 17.42
C GLU A 125 6.57 -8.25 17.83
N PHE A 126 5.54 -7.96 17.04
CA PHE A 126 4.54 -6.97 17.41
C PHE A 126 3.59 -7.58 18.43
N MET A 127 3.61 -7.02 19.64
CA MET A 127 2.87 -7.56 20.77
C MET A 127 1.42 -7.07 20.77
N GLY A 128 1.19 -5.84 20.27
CA GLY A 128 -0.13 -5.29 20.06
C GLY A 128 -0.17 -3.77 20.10
N VAL A 129 -1.33 -3.24 19.74
CA VAL A 129 -1.70 -1.83 19.87
C VAL A 129 -3.09 -1.73 20.49
N ARG A 130 -3.33 -0.70 21.31
CA ARG A 130 -4.59 -0.48 22.04
C ARG A 130 -4.96 0.99 22.06
N PRO A 131 -6.25 1.34 21.95
CA PRO A 131 -6.67 2.73 22.08
C PRO A 131 -6.39 3.26 23.50
N LEU A 132 -5.95 4.51 23.58
CA LEU A 132 -5.72 5.24 24.83
C LEU A 132 -7.02 5.70 25.50
N GLY A 133 -8.10 5.86 24.74
CA GLY A 133 -9.36 6.42 25.25
C GLY A 133 -9.32 7.93 25.52
N PHE A 134 -8.21 8.59 25.19
CA PHE A 134 -8.05 10.05 25.18
C PHE A 134 -7.09 10.44 24.04
N HIS A 135 -7.11 11.71 23.65
CA HIS A 135 -6.23 12.26 22.63
C HIS A 135 -4.96 12.86 23.27
N PRO A 136 -3.75 12.36 22.99
CA PRO A 136 -2.52 12.93 23.53
C PRO A 136 -2.18 14.29 22.92
N VAL A 137 -1.83 15.26 23.76
CA VAL A 137 -1.58 16.66 23.43
C VAL A 137 -0.11 17.02 23.70
N PRO A 138 0.61 17.63 22.74
CA PRO A 138 1.96 18.14 22.96
C PRO A 138 2.05 19.10 24.16
N GLY A 139 3.10 18.95 24.97
CA GLY A 139 3.34 19.73 26.19
C GLY A 139 2.75 19.15 27.48
N GLU A 140 1.83 18.18 27.39
CA GLU A 140 1.25 17.50 28.56
C GLU A 140 2.09 16.29 28.98
N TRP A 141 2.24 16.09 30.30
CA TRP A 141 2.97 14.97 30.87
C TRP A 141 2.08 13.73 30.99
N TYR A 142 2.53 12.63 30.40
CA TYR A 142 1.93 11.31 30.52
C TYR A 142 2.78 10.43 31.40
N LYS A 143 2.15 9.75 32.36
CA LYS A 143 2.85 8.76 33.19
C LYS A 143 2.73 7.39 32.52
N VAL A 144 3.84 6.69 32.36
CA VAL A 144 3.86 5.32 31.86
C VAL A 144 4.37 4.43 32.98
N LYS A 145 3.68 3.33 33.25
CA LYS A 145 4.14 2.28 34.16
C LYS A 145 4.12 0.95 33.44
N VAL A 146 5.23 0.22 33.47
CA VAL A 146 5.34 -1.14 32.94
C VAL A 146 5.68 -2.09 34.08
N GLU A 147 4.88 -3.14 34.23
CA GLU A 147 5.19 -4.29 35.09
C GLU A 147 5.64 -5.44 34.19
N VAL A 148 6.86 -5.93 34.40
CA VAL A 148 7.41 -7.08 33.68
C VAL A 148 7.86 -8.13 34.68
N CYS A 149 7.27 -9.32 34.62
CA CYS A 149 7.52 -10.42 35.54
C CYS A 149 7.42 -11.76 34.81
N GLY A 150 8.52 -12.50 34.75
CA GLY A 150 8.66 -13.70 33.94
C GLY A 150 8.45 -13.38 32.46
N ASN A 151 7.40 -13.94 31.88
CA ASN A 151 6.97 -13.70 30.50
C ASN A 151 5.79 -12.73 30.38
N ARG A 152 5.20 -12.27 31.49
CA ARG A 152 4.01 -11.41 31.50
C ARG A 152 4.40 -9.93 31.55
N ILE A 153 3.73 -9.14 30.72
CA ILE A 153 3.96 -7.69 30.56
C ILE A 153 2.62 -6.97 30.73
N ARG A 154 2.59 -5.94 31.57
CA ARG A 154 1.43 -5.09 31.80
C ARG A 154 1.81 -3.62 31.65
N VAL A 155 1.11 -2.90 30.78
CA VAL A 155 1.40 -1.47 30.50
C VAL A 155 0.21 -0.62 30.92
N PHE A 156 0.48 0.38 31.74
CA PHE A 156 -0.48 1.34 32.26
C PHE A 156 -0.09 2.74 31.78
N VAL A 157 -1.10 3.55 31.49
CA VAL A 157 -0.95 4.95 31.15
C VAL A 157 -1.68 5.77 32.21
N ASN A 158 -1.08 6.88 32.62
CA ASN A 158 -1.54 7.74 33.71
C ASN A 158 -1.71 6.96 35.03
N ASP A 159 -2.67 7.36 35.86
CA ASP A 159 -2.97 6.70 37.13
C ASP A 159 -4.16 5.71 37.01
N GLU A 160 -4.31 5.11 35.82
CA GLU A 160 -5.35 4.12 35.57
C GLU A 160 -5.15 2.83 36.38
N LYS A 161 -6.27 2.23 36.79
CA LYS A 161 -6.28 1.00 37.61
C LYS A 161 -6.08 -0.26 36.79
N LEU A 162 -6.55 -0.27 35.55
CA LEU A 162 -6.39 -1.38 34.62
C LEU A 162 -5.27 -1.07 33.63
N PRO A 163 -4.48 -2.07 33.22
CA PRO A 163 -3.53 -1.89 32.14
C PRO A 163 -4.28 -1.71 30.81
N HIS A 164 -3.70 -0.96 29.87
CA HIS A 164 -4.19 -0.96 28.49
C HIS A 164 -3.75 -2.23 27.76
N ILE A 165 -2.54 -2.74 28.05
CA ILE A 165 -1.99 -3.98 27.49
C ILE A 165 -1.64 -4.94 28.64
N ASP A 166 -2.14 -6.17 28.61
CA ASP A 166 -1.80 -7.25 29.55
C ASP A 166 -1.66 -8.58 28.80
N LEU A 167 -0.43 -9.03 28.57
CA LEU A 167 -0.13 -10.20 27.74
C LEU A 167 1.09 -10.99 28.21
N GLU A 168 1.25 -12.19 27.64
CA GLU A 168 2.40 -13.06 27.86
C GLU A 168 3.22 -13.23 26.55
N ASP A 169 4.54 -13.03 26.63
CA ASP A 169 5.47 -13.30 25.55
C ASP A 169 6.14 -14.67 25.71
N LYS A 170 5.78 -15.63 24.86
CA LYS A 170 6.35 -16.99 24.89
C LYS A 170 7.85 -17.03 24.58
N ASN A 171 8.40 -15.98 23.96
CA ASN A 171 9.79 -15.86 23.57
C ASN A 171 10.55 -14.81 24.40
N SER A 172 10.11 -14.56 25.64
CA SER A 172 10.75 -13.57 26.52
C SER A 172 12.22 -13.87 26.84
N ASN A 173 12.67 -15.10 26.57
CA ASN A 173 14.07 -15.50 26.66
C ASN A 173 14.98 -14.83 25.61
N LEU A 174 14.42 -14.24 24.54
CA LEU A 174 15.18 -13.47 23.55
C LEU A 174 15.59 -12.09 24.06
N ALA A 175 14.86 -11.53 25.02
CA ALA A 175 15.20 -10.31 25.75
C ALA A 175 14.93 -10.52 27.26
N PRO A 176 15.73 -11.37 27.95
CA PRO A 176 15.39 -11.87 29.28
C PRO A 176 15.71 -10.86 30.39
N THR A 177 16.73 -10.04 30.19
CA THR A 177 17.21 -9.02 31.13
C THR A 177 17.64 -7.77 30.38
N GLY A 178 17.76 -6.64 31.09
CA GLY A 178 18.42 -5.46 30.53
C GLY A 178 18.00 -4.15 31.18
N GLU A 179 18.68 -3.09 30.78
CA GLU A 179 18.46 -1.73 31.27
C GLU A 179 17.13 -1.14 30.75
N VAL A 180 16.73 -0.02 31.33
CA VAL A 180 15.66 0.84 30.78
C VAL A 180 16.29 1.77 29.75
N ALA A 181 15.68 1.84 28.56
CA ALA A 181 16.04 2.80 27.52
C ALA A 181 14.99 3.91 27.48
N LEU A 182 15.39 5.17 27.57
CA LEU A 182 14.46 6.29 27.35
C LEU A 182 14.79 6.98 26.03
N GLY A 183 13.77 7.21 25.21
CA GLY A 183 13.87 7.85 23.91
C GLY A 183 13.96 6.90 22.72
N GLY A 184 14.57 7.37 21.64
CA GLY A 184 14.72 6.65 20.38
C GLY A 184 13.78 7.11 19.26
N GLY A 185 12.76 7.91 19.58
CA GLY A 185 11.82 8.47 18.60
C GLY A 185 12.42 9.62 17.78
N TRP A 186 11.89 9.82 16.57
CA TRP A 186 12.27 10.92 15.67
C TRP A 186 11.79 12.31 16.14
N ILE A 187 10.75 12.37 16.97
CA ILE A 187 10.30 13.59 17.65
C ILE A 187 11.04 13.74 18.97
N ASP A 188 11.45 14.97 19.30
CA ASP A 188 12.04 15.27 20.61
C ASP A 188 11.06 14.85 21.72
N THR A 189 11.56 14.14 22.72
CA THR A 189 10.76 13.67 23.85
C THR A 189 11.47 14.03 25.14
N GLU A 190 10.69 14.57 26.07
CA GLU A 190 11.09 14.94 27.41
C GLU A 190 10.68 13.84 28.39
N PHE A 191 11.58 13.45 29.29
CA PHE A 191 11.36 12.44 30.32
C PHE A 191 11.73 12.95 31.69
N ASP A 192 11.00 12.49 32.70
CA ASP A 192 11.21 12.82 34.11
C ASP A 192 10.79 11.67 35.03
N ASP A 193 11.20 11.71 36.30
CA ASP A 193 10.78 10.81 37.38
C ASP A 193 10.93 9.30 37.05
N LEU A 194 12.06 8.87 36.47
CA LEU A 194 12.29 7.44 36.19
C LEU A 194 12.49 6.69 37.51
N THR A 195 11.67 5.68 37.76
CA THR A 195 11.75 4.79 38.93
C THR A 195 11.69 3.34 38.49
N VAL A 196 12.53 2.48 39.08
CA VAL A 196 12.55 1.04 38.84
C VAL A 196 12.53 0.29 40.17
N THR A 197 11.54 -0.58 40.36
CA THR A 197 11.30 -1.35 41.59
C THR A 197 11.35 -2.85 41.25
N PRO A 198 12.26 -3.63 41.86
CA PRO A 198 12.30 -5.08 41.66
C PRO A 198 10.97 -5.75 42.01
N LEU A 199 10.59 -6.79 41.25
CA LEU A 199 9.44 -7.64 41.54
C LEU A 199 9.90 -9.05 41.91
N ALA A 200 9.16 -9.70 42.81
CA ALA A 200 9.33 -11.14 43.01
C ALA A 200 8.94 -11.91 41.73
N GLU A 201 9.57 -13.07 41.47
CA GLU A 201 9.33 -13.87 40.26
C GLU A 201 7.87 -14.33 40.09
N ASP A 202 7.07 -14.32 41.16
CA ASP A 202 5.65 -14.69 41.17
C ASP A 202 4.69 -13.51 41.43
N ALA A 203 5.17 -12.26 41.36
CA ALA A 203 4.40 -11.08 41.71
C ALA A 203 3.09 -10.90 40.91
N LEU A 204 3.03 -11.41 39.67
CA LEU A 204 1.84 -11.36 38.83
C LEU A 204 1.00 -12.66 38.84
N LYS A 205 1.38 -13.65 39.67
CA LYS A 205 0.66 -14.92 39.79
C LYS A 205 -0.72 -14.69 40.42
N GLY A 206 -1.77 -15.16 39.75
CA GLY A 206 -3.16 -15.02 40.22
C GLY A 206 -3.80 -13.64 39.96
N VAL A 207 -3.05 -12.68 39.40
CA VAL A 207 -3.63 -11.42 38.92
C VAL A 207 -4.46 -11.70 37.66
N ARG A 208 -5.75 -11.35 37.69
CA ARG A 208 -6.65 -11.53 36.55
C ARG A 208 -6.16 -10.73 35.34
N VAL A 209 -6.25 -11.31 34.14
CA VAL A 209 -6.02 -10.60 32.88
C VAL A 209 -7.28 -9.79 32.56
N GLU A 210 -7.16 -8.47 32.63
CA GLU A 210 -8.24 -7.52 32.37
C GLU A 210 -7.64 -6.21 31.86
N GLU A 211 -8.02 -5.79 30.65
CA GLU A 211 -7.54 -4.56 30.00
C GLU A 211 -8.60 -3.45 30.07
N TYR A 212 -8.15 -2.19 30.01
CA TYR A 212 -9.01 -1.02 29.79
C TYR A 212 -9.85 -1.17 28.50
N ARG A 213 -11.14 -0.79 28.56
CA ARG A 213 -12.06 -0.81 27.41
C ARG A 213 -13.05 0.36 27.46
N MET A 214 -13.30 0.96 26.31
CA MET A 214 -14.34 1.97 26.11
C MET A 214 -15.53 1.32 25.40
N ALA A 215 -16.65 1.13 26.09
CA ALA A 215 -17.87 0.57 25.49
C ALA A 215 -19.12 1.09 26.21
N LEU A 216 -20.18 1.39 25.45
CA LEU A 216 -21.48 1.78 26.01
C LEU A 216 -22.09 0.65 26.84
N THR A 217 -22.64 1.02 27.99
CA THR A 217 -23.42 0.13 28.85
C THR A 217 -24.76 -0.22 28.20
N THR A 218 -25.41 -1.30 28.67
CA THR A 218 -26.75 -1.70 28.20
C THR A 218 -27.79 -0.59 28.39
N GLN A 219 -27.69 0.19 29.46
CA GLN A 219 -28.62 1.29 29.74
C GLN A 219 -28.43 2.46 28.76
N GLU A 220 -27.19 2.80 28.43
CA GLU A 220 -26.89 3.84 27.45
C GLU A 220 -27.38 3.44 26.05
N LYS A 221 -27.14 2.18 25.65
CA LYS A 221 -27.66 1.64 24.38
C LYS A 221 -29.18 1.69 24.28
N GLU A 222 -29.89 1.39 25.37
CA GLU A 222 -31.35 1.47 25.40
C GLU A 222 -31.87 2.91 25.28
N LYS A 223 -31.20 3.84 25.96
CA LYS A 223 -31.52 5.27 25.87
C LYS A 223 -31.35 5.77 24.42
N ILE A 224 -30.22 5.47 23.79
CA ILE A 224 -29.95 5.82 22.39
C ILE A 224 -31.02 5.22 21.48
N ARG A 225 -31.37 3.93 21.65
CA ARG A 225 -32.42 3.29 20.84
C ARG A 225 -33.75 4.02 20.92
N SER A 226 -34.16 4.39 22.14
CA SER A 226 -35.42 5.10 22.36
C SER A 226 -35.42 6.50 21.71
N GLU A 227 -34.29 7.21 21.80
CA GLU A 227 -34.10 8.53 21.19
C GLU A 227 -34.10 8.48 19.66
N GLU A 228 -33.34 7.56 19.07
CA GLU A 228 -33.30 7.32 17.62
C GLU A 228 -34.68 6.91 17.09
N ARG A 229 -35.34 5.99 17.80
CA ARG A 229 -36.65 5.49 17.40
C ARG A 229 -37.72 6.57 17.42
N ALA A 230 -37.66 7.50 18.36
CA ALA A 230 -38.57 8.65 18.42
C ALA A 230 -38.41 9.62 17.24
N GLN A 231 -37.24 9.64 16.59
CA GLN A 231 -36.95 10.49 15.42
C GLN A 231 -37.37 9.85 14.09
N TYR A 232 -37.73 8.56 14.08
CA TYR A 232 -38.17 7.89 12.86
C TYR A 232 -39.49 8.45 12.31
N THR A 233 -39.51 8.73 11.01
CA THR A 233 -40.68 9.20 10.27
C THR A 233 -40.94 8.32 9.05
N SER A 234 -42.22 8.11 8.71
CA SER A 234 -42.61 7.46 7.45
C SER A 234 -42.28 8.32 6.24
N VAL A 235 -41.91 7.68 5.13
CA VAL A 235 -41.74 8.36 3.84
C VAL A 235 -43.10 8.67 3.22
N LYS A 236 -43.24 9.82 2.59
CA LYS A 236 -44.51 10.27 1.99
C LYS A 236 -44.29 10.79 0.56
N LEU A 237 -45.16 10.34 -0.35
CA LEU A 237 -45.27 10.88 -1.69
C LEU A 237 -46.51 11.77 -1.78
N ASP A 238 -46.32 13.09 -1.88
CA ASP A 238 -47.45 14.02 -1.88
C ASP A 238 -48.17 14.10 -3.24
N LYS A 239 -47.41 14.05 -4.34
CA LYS A 239 -47.94 14.28 -5.69
C LYS A 239 -47.14 13.52 -6.75
N LEU A 240 -47.84 13.06 -7.78
CA LEU A 240 -47.24 12.50 -8.98
C LEU A 240 -46.94 13.59 -10.03
N THR A 241 -45.85 13.38 -10.77
CA THR A 241 -45.57 14.07 -12.04
C THR A 241 -46.49 13.52 -13.15
N ALA A 242 -46.59 14.26 -14.26
CA ALA A 242 -47.49 13.88 -15.37
C ALA A 242 -47.04 12.58 -16.07
N ASP A 243 -45.75 12.27 -16.02
CA ASP A 243 -45.06 11.18 -16.70
C ASP A 243 -44.56 10.11 -15.71
N ARG A 244 -43.34 10.29 -15.18
CA ARG A 244 -42.61 9.38 -14.30
C ARG A 244 -42.19 10.10 -13.03
N THR A 245 -42.53 9.53 -11.88
CA THR A 245 -42.14 10.03 -10.56
C THR A 245 -41.16 9.05 -9.94
N GLU A 246 -40.01 9.53 -9.47
CA GLU A 246 -39.07 8.75 -8.67
C GLU A 246 -39.02 9.31 -7.24
N LEU A 247 -39.18 8.44 -6.26
CA LEU A 247 -39.14 8.76 -4.84
C LEU A 247 -38.03 7.96 -4.18
N SER A 248 -37.02 8.63 -3.63
CA SER A 248 -36.01 7.96 -2.80
C SER A 248 -36.67 7.43 -1.52
N LEU A 249 -36.27 6.22 -1.14
CA LEU A 249 -36.60 5.57 0.12
C LEU A 249 -35.37 5.50 1.04
N ASP A 250 -34.32 6.25 0.74
CA ASP A 250 -33.12 6.35 1.56
C ASP A 250 -33.41 7.09 2.88
N GLY A 251 -32.49 6.99 3.84
CA GLY A 251 -32.61 7.56 5.18
C GLY A 251 -32.79 6.48 6.25
N ASN A 252 -33.47 6.83 7.34
CA ASN A 252 -33.60 5.94 8.50
C ASN A 252 -34.70 4.90 8.28
N TRP A 253 -34.34 3.62 8.39
CA TRP A 253 -35.26 2.49 8.39
C TRP A 253 -35.37 1.91 9.80
N LEU A 254 -36.54 1.36 10.12
CA LEU A 254 -36.69 0.53 11.30
C LEU A 254 -35.92 -0.77 11.07
N PHE A 255 -35.13 -1.18 12.06
CA PHE A 255 -34.22 -2.31 11.96
C PHE A 255 -34.37 -3.27 13.13
N MET A 256 -34.36 -4.57 12.84
CA MET A 256 -34.43 -5.61 13.86
C MET A 256 -33.57 -6.81 13.47
N PRO A 257 -32.48 -7.11 14.21
CA PRO A 257 -31.74 -8.34 14.06
C PRO A 257 -32.62 -9.58 14.25
N ASP A 258 -32.43 -10.59 13.42
CA ASP A 258 -33.25 -11.81 13.44
C ASP A 258 -33.13 -12.56 14.78
N TYR A 259 -32.00 -12.46 15.50
CA TYR A 259 -31.87 -13.06 16.84
C TYR A 259 -32.73 -12.38 17.93
N GLN A 260 -33.22 -11.16 17.69
CA GLN A 260 -34.18 -10.46 18.55
C GLN A 260 -35.62 -10.63 18.06
N LEU A 261 -35.82 -10.86 16.76
CA LEU A 261 -37.13 -11.07 16.16
C LEU A 261 -37.08 -12.14 15.05
N ASN A 262 -37.01 -13.41 15.45
CA ASN A 262 -37.04 -14.55 14.54
C ASN A 262 -38.49 -14.98 14.19
N ASP A 263 -39.38 -14.00 14.06
CA ASP A 263 -40.79 -14.22 13.70
C ASP A 263 -41.15 -13.33 12.52
N LYS A 264 -41.08 -13.95 11.33
CA LYS A 264 -41.46 -13.33 10.06
C LYS A 264 -42.84 -12.68 10.11
N THR A 265 -43.81 -13.27 10.81
CA THR A 265 -45.19 -12.76 10.83
C THR A 265 -45.28 -11.40 11.50
N LYS A 266 -44.48 -11.18 12.56
CA LYS A 266 -44.36 -9.89 13.23
C LYS A 266 -43.63 -8.87 12.36
N ALA A 267 -42.53 -9.27 11.73
CA ALA A 267 -41.74 -8.36 10.91
C ALA A 267 -42.53 -7.78 9.72
N ILE A 268 -43.40 -8.58 9.09
CA ILE A 268 -44.17 -8.15 7.89
C ILE A 268 -45.58 -7.64 8.21
N SER A 269 -46.06 -7.79 9.45
CA SER A 269 -47.40 -7.38 9.85
C SER A 269 -47.50 -5.86 10.00
N ILE A 270 -48.55 -5.28 9.41
CA ILE A 270 -48.90 -3.86 9.57
C ILE A 270 -49.46 -3.52 10.96
N GLN A 271 -49.74 -4.53 11.79
CA GLN A 271 -50.28 -4.38 13.14
C GLN A 271 -49.19 -4.43 14.22
N THR A 272 -47.98 -4.91 13.90
CA THR A 272 -46.87 -4.98 14.84
C THR A 272 -46.47 -3.58 15.33
N ASN A 273 -46.29 -3.45 16.64
CA ASN A 273 -45.73 -2.25 17.24
C ASN A 273 -44.23 -2.17 16.93
N ASP A 274 -43.80 -1.00 16.46
CA ASP A 274 -42.43 -0.75 16.06
C ASP A 274 -41.60 -0.06 17.16
N ASN A 275 -42.13 0.18 18.37
CA ASN A 275 -41.50 1.02 19.41
C ASN A 275 -40.16 0.49 19.95
N ASP A 276 -39.89 -0.81 19.85
CA ASP A 276 -38.66 -1.46 20.31
C ASP A 276 -37.65 -1.71 19.18
N TRP A 277 -37.97 -1.30 17.95
CA TRP A 277 -37.09 -1.44 16.80
C TRP A 277 -35.90 -0.49 16.90
N HIS A 278 -34.75 -0.95 16.42
CA HIS A 278 -33.56 -0.14 16.21
C HIS A 278 -33.74 0.75 14.97
N ILE A 279 -32.82 1.70 14.77
CA ILE A 279 -32.73 2.48 13.55
C ILE A 279 -31.46 2.09 12.80
N MET A 280 -31.58 1.89 11.48
CA MET A 280 -30.45 1.67 10.59
C MET A 280 -30.55 2.65 9.42
N PRO A 281 -29.52 3.47 9.14
CA PRO A 281 -29.47 4.24 7.92
C PRO A 281 -29.41 3.31 6.70
N VAL A 282 -30.11 3.70 5.63
CA VAL A 282 -30.05 3.07 4.32
C VAL A 282 -29.73 4.19 3.33
N PRO A 283 -28.66 4.09 2.53
CA PRO A 283 -27.78 2.93 2.41
C PRO A 283 -26.69 2.79 3.52
N ALA A 284 -26.54 1.60 4.12
CA ALA A 284 -25.44 1.27 5.02
C ALA A 284 -25.23 -0.24 5.22
N PHE A 285 -24.07 -0.60 5.79
CA PHE A 285 -23.79 -1.94 6.33
C PHE A 285 -23.95 -1.96 7.85
N TRP A 286 -24.52 -3.06 8.39
CA TRP A 286 -24.67 -3.25 9.84
C TRP A 286 -23.42 -3.83 10.52
N ASN A 287 -22.36 -4.10 9.77
CA ASN A 287 -21.07 -4.58 10.26
C ASN A 287 -19.92 -3.77 9.63
N PRO A 288 -18.68 -3.91 10.14
CA PRO A 288 -17.53 -3.11 9.72
C PRO A 288 -17.22 -3.21 8.22
N ILE A 289 -16.79 -2.11 7.63
CA ILE A 289 -16.31 -2.03 6.26
C ILE A 289 -14.79 -2.16 6.26
N ARG A 290 -14.31 -3.37 6.52
CA ARG A 290 -12.88 -3.66 6.56
C ARG A 290 -12.48 -4.31 5.25
N ILE A 291 -11.70 -3.61 4.43
CA ILE A 291 -11.27 -4.09 3.12
C ILE A 291 -9.75 -4.06 2.96
N TRP A 292 -9.20 -5.18 2.48
CA TRP A 292 -7.81 -5.33 2.08
C TRP A 292 -6.84 -4.62 3.04
N LEU A 293 -5.93 -3.75 2.58
CA LEU A 293 -4.95 -3.05 3.42
C LEU A 293 -5.53 -2.38 4.69
N HIS A 294 -6.73 -1.81 4.62
CA HIS A 294 -7.36 -1.09 5.74
C HIS A 294 -8.21 -1.99 6.65
N GLY A 295 -8.36 -3.27 6.30
CA GLY A 295 -9.17 -4.24 7.04
C GLY A 295 -8.45 -5.53 7.43
N GLU A 296 -7.36 -5.85 6.75
CA GLU A 296 -6.56 -7.04 6.96
C GLU A 296 -5.83 -6.99 8.31
N THR A 297 -5.66 -8.17 8.87
CA THR A 297 -4.91 -8.40 10.10
C THR A 297 -3.59 -9.12 9.83
N MET A 298 -2.70 -9.08 10.81
CA MET A 298 -1.48 -9.87 10.91
C MET A 298 -1.49 -10.63 12.25
N PRO A 299 -0.82 -11.79 12.33
CA PRO A 299 -0.67 -12.52 13.59
C PRO A 299 0.00 -11.68 14.68
N SER A 300 -0.41 -11.88 15.93
CA SER A 300 0.27 -11.38 17.13
C SER A 300 0.09 -12.38 18.29
N PRO A 301 0.86 -12.27 19.39
CA PRO A 301 0.75 -13.16 20.54
C PRO A 301 -0.65 -13.23 21.19
N THR A 302 -1.47 -12.18 21.03
CA THR A 302 -2.82 -12.08 21.62
C THR A 302 -3.95 -12.33 20.61
N GLY A 303 -3.61 -12.79 19.39
CA GLY A 303 -4.53 -12.97 18.27
C GLY A 303 -4.30 -11.94 17.16
N PRO A 304 -5.09 -12.00 16.08
CA PRO A 304 -4.90 -11.10 14.93
C PRO A 304 -5.05 -9.63 15.31
N GLN A 305 -4.15 -8.78 14.82
CA GLN A 305 -4.16 -7.31 14.96
C GLN A 305 -4.12 -6.67 13.58
N HIS A 306 -4.60 -5.45 13.39
CA HIS A 306 -4.59 -4.80 12.07
C HIS A 306 -3.17 -4.63 11.50
N LYS A 307 -3.05 -4.71 10.17
CA LYS A 307 -1.75 -4.67 9.44
C LYS A 307 -0.98 -3.36 9.55
N GLY A 308 -1.59 -2.29 10.05
CA GLY A 308 -0.89 -1.02 10.28
C GLY A 308 -0.95 -0.02 9.13
N VAL A 309 -1.91 -0.13 8.20
CA VAL A 309 -2.10 0.88 7.14
C VAL A 309 -2.83 2.11 7.69
N SER A 310 -3.84 1.90 8.54
CA SER A 310 -4.63 2.95 9.15
C SER A 310 -5.26 2.39 10.42
N ASP A 311 -4.67 2.71 11.56
CA ASP A 311 -5.07 2.13 12.85
C ASP A 311 -6.34 2.85 13.32
N THR A 312 -6.44 4.16 13.07
CA THR A 312 -7.60 4.97 13.43
C THR A 312 -8.82 4.59 12.60
N TYR A 313 -8.70 4.37 11.28
CA TYR A 313 -9.85 3.89 10.49
C TYR A 313 -10.37 2.54 10.99
N TYR A 314 -9.44 1.60 11.26
CA TYR A 314 -9.80 0.28 11.78
C TYR A 314 -10.55 0.39 13.11
N GLN A 315 -10.08 1.26 14.01
CA GLN A 315 -10.73 1.51 15.29
C GLN A 315 -12.07 2.23 15.13
N GLN A 316 -12.19 3.24 14.27
CA GLN A 316 -13.44 3.94 13.96
C GLN A 316 -14.54 2.99 13.49
N GLU A 317 -14.21 2.06 12.60
CA GLU A 317 -15.16 1.05 12.12
C GLU A 317 -15.55 0.03 13.20
N THR A 318 -14.61 -0.28 14.10
CA THR A 318 -14.88 -1.09 15.29
C THR A 318 -15.86 -0.38 16.21
N ASP A 319 -15.58 0.88 16.55
CA ASP A 319 -16.37 1.67 17.48
C ASP A 319 -17.77 1.97 16.92
N ARG A 320 -17.88 2.29 15.63
CA ARG A 320 -19.17 2.48 14.94
C ARG A 320 -20.09 1.28 15.17
N CYS A 321 -19.57 0.07 15.01
CA CYS A 321 -20.36 -1.14 15.13
C CYS A 321 -20.57 -1.59 16.58
N GLU A 322 -19.57 -1.47 17.45
CA GLU A 322 -19.69 -1.80 18.88
C GLU A 322 -20.63 -0.85 19.61
N ASN A 323 -20.77 0.40 19.15
CA ASN A 323 -21.68 1.39 19.71
C ASN A 323 -23.12 1.28 19.19
N TYR A 324 -23.43 0.35 18.29
CA TYR A 324 -24.81 0.08 17.93
C TYR A 324 -25.65 -0.33 19.14
N THR A 325 -26.94 0.02 19.06
CA THR A 325 -27.95 -0.33 20.04
C THR A 325 -28.30 -1.83 20.03
N PHE A 326 -27.75 -2.59 19.09
CA PHE A 326 -27.81 -4.04 18.98
C PHE A 326 -26.40 -4.66 18.86
N ASN A 327 -26.29 -5.97 19.05
CA ASN A 327 -25.04 -6.70 18.85
C ASN A 327 -24.88 -7.12 17.38
N TYR A 328 -24.04 -6.41 16.64
CA TYR A 328 -23.80 -6.71 15.22
C TYR A 328 -23.14 -8.08 14.99
N ARG A 329 -22.27 -8.53 15.91
CA ARG A 329 -21.57 -9.83 15.79
C ARG A 329 -22.51 -11.03 15.83
N LYS A 330 -23.69 -10.87 16.46
CA LYS A 330 -24.76 -11.89 16.47
C LYS A 330 -25.72 -11.79 15.28
N THR A 331 -25.58 -10.77 14.42
CA THR A 331 -26.54 -10.47 13.35
C THR A 331 -26.17 -11.18 12.04
N GLY A 332 -26.66 -12.41 11.86
CA GLY A 332 -26.54 -13.15 10.58
C GLY A 332 -27.62 -12.81 9.55
N ALA A 333 -28.75 -12.28 10.02
CA ALA A 333 -29.84 -11.73 9.22
C ALA A 333 -30.54 -10.61 10.00
N ALA A 334 -31.22 -9.72 9.28
CA ALA A 334 -31.99 -8.64 9.89
C ALA A 334 -33.22 -8.26 9.04
N TRP A 335 -34.23 -7.73 9.72
CA TRP A 335 -35.43 -7.17 9.11
C TRP A 335 -35.36 -5.66 9.07
N TYR A 336 -35.71 -5.09 7.92
CA TYR A 336 -35.89 -3.67 7.69
C TYR A 336 -37.37 -3.39 7.48
N ARG A 337 -37.89 -2.31 8.05
CA ARG A 337 -39.26 -1.80 7.79
C ARG A 337 -39.22 -0.33 7.40
N GLN A 338 -39.95 0.02 6.35
CA GLN A 338 -40.21 1.40 5.95
C GLN A 338 -41.70 1.60 5.69
N TRP A 339 -42.27 2.58 6.40
CA TRP A 339 -43.62 3.05 6.18
C TRP A 339 -43.65 4.05 5.05
N LEU A 340 -44.60 3.88 4.13
CA LEU A 340 -44.76 4.68 2.93
C LEU A 340 -46.22 5.14 2.77
N GLU A 341 -46.43 6.44 2.62
CA GLU A 341 -47.73 7.03 2.31
C GLU A 341 -47.82 7.44 0.83
N LEU A 342 -48.84 6.94 0.13
CA LEU A 342 -49.06 7.18 -1.30
C LEU A 342 -50.35 7.98 -1.57
N PRO A 343 -50.35 8.86 -2.59
CA PRO A 343 -51.51 9.67 -2.94
C PRO A 343 -52.56 8.83 -3.70
N ALA A 344 -53.79 9.32 -3.77
CA ALA A 344 -54.92 8.58 -4.36
C ALA A 344 -54.77 8.33 -5.88
N ASP A 345 -54.06 9.22 -6.57
CA ASP A 345 -53.81 9.18 -8.02
C ASP A 345 -52.74 8.15 -8.44
N VAL A 346 -52.15 7.42 -7.49
CA VAL A 346 -51.29 6.26 -7.78
C VAL A 346 -52.07 5.08 -8.36
N LYS A 347 -53.40 5.06 -8.18
CA LYS A 347 -54.27 4.00 -8.72
C LYS A 347 -54.19 3.95 -10.25
N GLY A 348 -53.85 2.76 -10.78
CA GLY A 348 -53.75 2.54 -12.23
C GLY A 348 -52.39 2.93 -12.84
N LYS A 349 -51.42 3.33 -12.01
CA LYS A 349 -50.01 3.48 -12.38
C LYS A 349 -49.28 2.14 -12.28
N GLN A 350 -48.09 2.08 -12.88
CA GLN A 350 -47.12 1.02 -12.64
C GLN A 350 -46.20 1.47 -11.50
N LEU A 351 -46.02 0.62 -10.48
CA LEU A 351 -45.16 0.89 -9.34
C LEU A 351 -44.03 -0.13 -9.30
N THR A 352 -42.79 0.35 -9.27
CA THR A 352 -41.59 -0.47 -9.24
C THR A 352 -40.72 -0.06 -8.05
N LEU A 353 -40.45 -0.98 -7.14
CA LEU A 353 -39.37 -0.80 -6.15
C LEU A 353 -38.05 -1.18 -6.82
N SER A 354 -37.09 -0.27 -6.80
CA SER A 354 -35.75 -0.46 -7.34
C SER A 354 -34.75 -0.43 -6.20
N PHE A 355 -33.95 -1.47 -6.10
CA PHE A 355 -32.83 -1.57 -5.17
C PHE A 355 -31.55 -1.55 -6.00
N ASP A 356 -30.69 -0.57 -5.75
CA ASP A 356 -29.46 -0.44 -6.52
C ASP A 356 -28.46 -1.56 -6.21
N ALA A 357 -28.45 -2.03 -4.95
CA ALA A 357 -27.78 -3.23 -4.48
C ALA A 357 -28.13 -3.55 -3.02
N VAL A 358 -28.14 -4.84 -2.64
CA VAL A 358 -28.32 -5.32 -1.26
C VAL A 358 -27.27 -6.38 -0.96
N SER A 359 -26.62 -6.33 0.20
CA SER A 359 -25.64 -7.31 0.64
C SER A 359 -26.27 -8.27 1.67
N LYS A 360 -26.56 -9.54 1.36
CA LYS A 360 -26.40 -10.14 0.03
C LYS A 360 -27.60 -10.91 -0.50
N MET A 361 -28.53 -11.30 0.36
CA MET A 361 -29.81 -11.88 -0.06
C MET A 361 -30.94 -11.05 0.50
N ALA A 362 -31.87 -10.65 -0.36
CA ALA A 362 -33.03 -9.85 0.00
C ALA A 362 -34.32 -10.64 -0.23
N GLU A 363 -35.22 -10.62 0.75
CA GLU A 363 -36.62 -11.00 0.58
C GLU A 363 -37.49 -9.77 0.84
N VAL A 364 -38.30 -9.37 -0.14
CA VAL A 364 -39.10 -8.14 -0.09
C VAL A 364 -40.57 -8.50 0.12
N TYR A 365 -41.17 -7.86 1.12
CA TYR A 365 -42.57 -7.99 1.49
C TYR A 365 -43.24 -6.63 1.46
N ILE A 366 -44.48 -6.57 0.96
CA ILE A 366 -45.27 -5.35 0.92
C ILE A 366 -46.63 -5.66 1.54
N ASN A 367 -47.00 -4.92 2.58
CA ASN A 367 -48.27 -5.09 3.31
C ASN A 367 -48.53 -6.54 3.79
N GLY A 368 -47.47 -7.28 4.12
CA GLY A 368 -47.55 -8.68 4.57
C GLY A 368 -47.42 -9.73 3.48
N GLU A 369 -47.44 -9.35 2.20
CA GLU A 369 -47.35 -10.26 1.06
C GLU A 369 -45.93 -10.31 0.47
N SER A 370 -45.49 -11.49 0.01
CA SER A 370 -44.19 -11.64 -0.66
C SER A 370 -44.22 -10.99 -2.04
N ALA A 371 -43.31 -10.04 -2.28
CA ALA A 371 -43.27 -9.24 -3.50
C ALA A 371 -42.09 -9.58 -4.42
N GLY A 372 -40.95 -9.99 -3.86
CA GLY A 372 -39.78 -10.37 -4.66
C GLY A 372 -38.56 -10.77 -3.82
N SER A 373 -37.47 -11.14 -4.49
CA SER A 373 -36.20 -11.50 -3.84
C SER A 373 -35.00 -11.26 -4.74
N ASN A 374 -33.82 -11.16 -4.16
CA ASN A 374 -32.54 -11.07 -4.88
C ASN A 374 -31.44 -11.86 -4.17
N ILE A 375 -30.50 -12.39 -4.96
CA ILE A 375 -29.25 -12.99 -4.50
C ILE A 375 -28.12 -12.29 -5.27
N GLY A 376 -27.16 -11.73 -4.54
CA GLY A 376 -26.02 -11.00 -5.09
C GLY A 376 -25.82 -9.68 -4.37
N MET A 377 -24.57 -9.22 -4.33
CA MET A 377 -24.15 -8.03 -3.58
C MET A 377 -24.10 -6.76 -4.43
N PHE A 378 -23.85 -6.84 -5.74
CA PHE A 378 -23.45 -5.68 -6.56
C PHE A 378 -24.47 -5.29 -7.63
N GLY A 379 -25.23 -6.27 -8.14
CA GLY A 379 -26.23 -6.03 -9.17
C GLY A 379 -27.50 -5.38 -8.61
N ASP A 380 -28.11 -4.51 -9.41
CA ASP A 380 -29.44 -3.97 -9.13
C ASP A 380 -30.52 -5.04 -9.30
N PHE A 381 -31.67 -4.83 -8.65
CA PHE A 381 -32.87 -5.61 -8.90
C PHE A 381 -34.13 -4.77 -8.70
N GLN A 382 -35.19 -5.16 -9.41
CA GLN A 382 -36.47 -4.46 -9.39
C GLN A 382 -37.61 -5.41 -9.00
N VAL A 383 -38.56 -4.90 -8.22
CA VAL A 383 -39.77 -5.60 -7.79
C VAL A 383 -40.99 -4.86 -8.31
N ASP A 384 -41.86 -5.55 -9.05
CA ASP A 384 -43.17 -5.01 -9.43
C ASP A 384 -44.08 -4.92 -8.20
N ALA A 385 -44.24 -3.71 -7.69
CA ALA A 385 -44.99 -3.41 -6.48
C ALA A 385 -46.47 -3.07 -6.76
N THR A 386 -46.89 -3.06 -8.04
CA THR A 386 -48.17 -2.50 -8.49
C THR A 386 -49.39 -3.14 -7.83
N ARG A 387 -49.36 -4.47 -7.64
CA ARG A 387 -50.49 -5.20 -7.02
C ARG A 387 -50.52 -5.11 -5.49
N PHE A 388 -49.41 -4.70 -4.87
CA PHE A 388 -49.21 -4.77 -3.43
C PHE A 388 -49.35 -3.41 -2.74
N LEU A 389 -48.90 -2.35 -3.41
CA LEU A 389 -49.02 -0.97 -2.93
C LEU A 389 -50.41 -0.41 -3.24
N ARG A 390 -50.96 0.35 -2.29
CA ARG A 390 -52.28 0.98 -2.36
C ARG A 390 -52.24 2.45 -1.96
N PRO A 391 -53.24 3.27 -2.33
CA PRO A 391 -53.38 4.61 -1.77
C PRO A 391 -53.36 4.60 -0.23
N GLY A 392 -52.80 5.65 0.36
CA GLY A 392 -52.63 5.76 1.81
C GLY A 392 -51.39 5.02 2.32
N ARG A 393 -51.48 4.50 3.54
CA ARG A 393 -50.34 3.93 4.27
C ARG A 393 -50.02 2.50 3.85
N ASN A 394 -48.75 2.24 3.60
CA ASN A 394 -48.18 0.95 3.20
C ASN A 394 -46.95 0.62 4.04
N LEU A 395 -46.69 -0.67 4.22
CA LEU A 395 -45.45 -1.16 4.82
C LEU A 395 -44.62 -1.89 3.77
N ILE A 396 -43.36 -1.50 3.64
CA ILE A 396 -42.33 -2.28 2.94
C ILE A 396 -41.47 -2.92 4.02
N ALA A 397 -41.33 -4.24 3.97
CA ALA A 397 -40.43 -4.99 4.84
C ALA A 397 -39.41 -5.76 4.01
N VAL A 398 -38.14 -5.73 4.39
CA VAL A 398 -37.07 -6.43 3.69
C VAL A 398 -36.30 -7.28 4.68
N LYS A 399 -36.23 -8.59 4.46
CA LYS A 399 -35.27 -9.45 5.18
C LYS A 399 -33.97 -9.45 4.40
N VAL A 400 -32.87 -9.10 5.07
CA VAL A 400 -31.53 -9.21 4.51
C VAL A 400 -30.78 -10.30 5.24
N THR A 401 -30.23 -11.25 4.50
CA THR A 401 -29.43 -12.36 5.04
C THR A 401 -28.01 -12.27 4.51
N ARG A 402 -27.02 -12.46 5.39
CA ARG A 402 -25.60 -12.31 5.07
C ARG A 402 -25.03 -13.51 4.31
N ASP A 403 -25.32 -14.73 4.77
CA ASP A 403 -24.64 -15.96 4.32
C ASP A 403 -25.64 -16.97 3.71
N ILE A 404 -25.31 -17.56 2.55
CA ILE A 404 -26.23 -18.45 1.79
C ILE A 404 -26.58 -19.76 2.52
N ASN A 405 -25.69 -20.26 3.37
CA ASN A 405 -25.84 -21.57 4.05
C ASN A 405 -26.10 -21.46 5.56
N GLY A 406 -26.20 -20.25 6.13
CA GLY A 406 -26.37 -20.03 7.58
C GLY A 406 -25.25 -20.58 8.49
N LYS A 407 -24.21 -21.19 7.91
CA LYS A 407 -23.05 -21.80 8.58
C LYS A 407 -21.80 -21.64 7.72
N ALA A 408 -21.22 -20.46 7.69
CA ALA A 408 -19.79 -20.31 7.42
C ALA A 408 -19.36 -18.94 7.94
N ALA A 409 -18.72 -18.91 9.11
CA ALA A 409 -17.80 -17.82 9.39
C ALA A 409 -16.60 -18.05 8.46
N GLN A 410 -16.39 -17.19 7.47
CA GLN A 410 -15.07 -17.09 6.87
C GLN A 410 -14.15 -16.58 7.98
N THR A 411 -13.22 -17.42 8.42
CA THR A 411 -12.23 -17.00 9.42
C THR A 411 -11.18 -16.13 8.72
N SER A 412 -10.55 -15.21 9.46
CA SER A 412 -9.37 -14.46 8.99
C SER A 412 -8.35 -15.40 8.34
N ASP A 413 -8.17 -16.58 8.90
CA ASP A 413 -7.23 -17.60 8.46
C ASP A 413 -7.60 -18.20 7.09
N ALA A 414 -8.89 -18.34 6.78
CA ALA A 414 -9.33 -18.83 5.47
C ALA A 414 -9.03 -17.79 4.37
N MET A 415 -9.24 -16.51 4.68
CA MET A 415 -8.92 -15.41 3.78
C MET A 415 -7.40 -15.19 3.66
N GLU A 416 -6.64 -15.31 4.75
CA GLU A 416 -5.18 -15.24 4.74
C GLU A 416 -4.56 -16.41 3.96
N ASN A 417 -5.08 -17.64 4.12
CA ASN A 417 -4.67 -18.78 3.30
C ASN A 417 -4.98 -18.54 1.82
N TYR A 418 -6.14 -17.96 1.50
CA TYR A 418 -6.51 -17.59 0.14
C TYR A 418 -5.58 -16.50 -0.42
N TYR A 419 -5.29 -15.43 0.34
CA TYR A 419 -4.31 -14.39 0.01
C TYR A 419 -2.90 -14.96 -0.21
N SER A 420 -2.48 -15.89 0.64
CA SER A 420 -1.18 -16.55 0.53
C SER A 420 -1.09 -17.43 -0.71
N SER A 421 -2.20 -18.03 -1.14
CA SER A 421 -2.21 -18.93 -2.29
C SER A 421 -1.76 -18.21 -3.56
N VAL A 422 -2.20 -16.96 -3.79
CA VAL A 422 -1.82 -16.07 -4.92
C VAL A 422 -0.29 -16.02 -5.15
N ARG A 423 0.49 -16.25 -4.09
CA ARG A 423 1.94 -16.08 -4.04
C ARG A 423 2.74 -17.37 -4.31
N LYS A 424 2.10 -18.52 -4.45
CA LYS A 424 2.77 -19.83 -4.58
C LYS A 424 3.07 -20.18 -6.04
N GLU A 425 4.19 -20.84 -6.28
CA GLU A 425 4.55 -21.37 -7.61
C GLU A 425 3.86 -22.71 -7.89
N VAL A 426 3.90 -23.18 -9.15
CA VAL A 426 3.25 -24.44 -9.58
C VAL A 426 3.78 -25.65 -8.79
N GLU A 427 5.08 -25.68 -8.52
CA GLU A 427 5.74 -26.78 -7.80
C GLU A 427 5.26 -26.87 -6.33
N ASP A 428 4.99 -25.73 -5.70
CA ASP A 428 4.50 -25.65 -4.31
C ASP A 428 3.04 -26.15 -4.16
N ASN A 429 2.29 -26.24 -5.27
CA ASN A 429 0.86 -26.50 -5.29
C ASN A 429 0.48 -27.93 -5.72
N GLN A 430 1.46 -28.79 -6.04
CA GLN A 430 1.20 -30.14 -6.58
C GLN A 430 0.41 -31.06 -5.62
N ASN A 431 0.50 -30.82 -4.30
CA ASN A 431 -0.13 -31.66 -3.27
C ASN A 431 -1.36 -31.00 -2.60
N ASP A 432 -1.81 -29.84 -3.08
CA ASP A 432 -2.83 -29.05 -2.41
C ASP A 432 -4.27 -29.58 -2.67
N GLN A 433 -4.58 -30.75 -2.11
CA GLN A 433 -5.90 -31.37 -2.21
C GLN A 433 -6.94 -30.76 -1.24
N GLN A 434 -6.51 -29.92 -0.29
CA GLN A 434 -7.35 -29.45 0.83
C GLN A 434 -7.66 -27.94 0.82
N ALA A 435 -6.80 -27.04 0.31
CA ALA A 435 -6.87 -25.62 0.69
C ALA A 435 -8.10 -24.81 0.22
N ASN A 436 -8.99 -25.31 -0.64
CA ASN A 436 -9.91 -24.41 -1.35
C ASN A 436 -11.41 -24.76 -1.33
N LYS A 437 -11.86 -25.74 -0.53
CA LYS A 437 -13.31 -26.02 -0.43
C LYS A 437 -14.10 -24.92 0.30
N ALA A 438 -13.49 -24.16 1.20
CA ALA A 438 -14.18 -23.15 2.02
C ALA A 438 -14.36 -21.78 1.32
N VAL A 439 -13.52 -21.47 0.32
CA VAL A 439 -13.57 -20.18 -0.41
C VAL A 439 -14.67 -20.18 -1.49
N LEU A 440 -15.06 -21.36 -1.97
CA LEU A 440 -16.02 -21.53 -3.07
C LEU A 440 -17.48 -21.70 -2.62
N THR A 441 -17.82 -21.44 -1.35
CA THR A 441 -19.17 -21.72 -0.80
C THR A 441 -20.04 -20.49 -0.58
N ASP A 442 -19.60 -19.28 -0.95
CA ASP A 442 -20.39 -18.06 -0.80
C ASP A 442 -20.48 -17.29 -2.12
N ILE A 443 -21.37 -16.30 -2.16
CA ILE A 443 -21.60 -15.42 -3.32
C ILE A 443 -20.55 -14.29 -3.40
N PRO A 444 -20.31 -13.74 -4.61
CA PRO A 444 -19.33 -12.66 -4.83
C PRO A 444 -19.49 -11.50 -3.83
N HIS A 445 -18.38 -11.04 -3.24
CA HIS A 445 -18.40 -9.99 -2.22
C HIS A 445 -17.11 -9.18 -2.08
N GLY A 446 -16.27 -9.15 -3.13
CA GLY A 446 -15.01 -8.40 -3.11
C GLY A 446 -14.06 -8.79 -1.96
N PHE A 447 -13.15 -7.88 -1.59
CA PHE A 447 -12.12 -8.12 -0.56
C PHE A 447 -12.50 -7.63 0.85
N TYR A 448 -13.79 -7.58 1.15
CA TYR A 448 -14.23 -7.19 2.50
C TYR A 448 -14.03 -8.34 3.50
N GLY A 449 -13.17 -8.14 4.50
CA GLY A 449 -12.78 -9.15 5.48
C GLY A 449 -13.86 -9.51 6.51
N ASP A 450 -14.81 -8.61 6.79
CA ASP A 450 -15.90 -8.82 7.76
C ASP A 450 -17.22 -9.34 7.14
N ASN A 451 -17.20 -9.67 5.84
CA ASN A 451 -18.38 -10.08 5.06
C ASN A 451 -19.59 -9.14 5.25
N PRO A 452 -19.52 -7.89 4.75
CA PRO A 452 -20.45 -6.82 5.07
C PRO A 452 -21.87 -7.13 4.56
N ALA A 453 -22.90 -6.80 5.33
CA ALA A 453 -24.30 -7.03 5.00
C ALA A 453 -25.19 -5.84 5.36
N GLY A 454 -26.22 -5.61 4.55
CA GLY A 454 -27.05 -4.42 4.62
C GLY A 454 -27.67 -4.03 3.27
N ILE A 455 -28.67 -3.16 3.32
CA ILE A 455 -29.11 -2.41 2.13
C ILE A 455 -28.10 -1.29 1.94
N TRP A 456 -27.06 -1.52 1.13
CA TRP A 456 -25.84 -0.71 1.11
C TRP A 456 -25.76 0.26 -0.09
N GLN A 457 -26.72 0.20 -1.01
CA GLN A 457 -26.93 1.18 -2.07
C GLN A 457 -28.38 1.67 -2.07
N PRO A 458 -28.69 2.78 -2.77
CA PRO A 458 -30.00 3.43 -2.70
C PRO A 458 -31.20 2.54 -3.00
N VAL A 459 -32.34 2.91 -2.43
CA VAL A 459 -33.65 2.31 -2.72
C VAL A 459 -34.59 3.40 -3.20
N LYS A 460 -35.37 3.13 -4.26
CA LYS A 460 -36.38 4.07 -4.74
C LYS A 460 -37.67 3.39 -5.17
N LEU A 461 -38.78 4.13 -5.06
CA LEU A 461 -40.04 3.81 -5.70
C LEU A 461 -40.15 4.61 -7.01
N ILE A 462 -40.35 3.91 -8.11
CA ILE A 462 -40.65 4.48 -9.43
C ILE A 462 -42.14 4.31 -9.69
N VAL A 463 -42.84 5.41 -9.94
CA VAL A 463 -44.25 5.45 -10.33
C VAL A 463 -44.33 5.96 -11.76
N SER A 464 -44.80 5.13 -12.69
CA SER A 464 -44.93 5.49 -14.11
C SER A 464 -46.32 5.18 -14.65
N ASN A 465 -46.64 5.64 -15.86
CA ASN A 465 -47.77 5.08 -16.61
C ASN A 465 -47.46 3.64 -17.06
N PRO A 466 -48.49 2.82 -17.40
CA PRO A 466 -48.27 1.40 -17.76
C PRO A 466 -47.47 1.16 -19.05
N LEU A 467 -47.47 2.09 -19.99
CA LEU A 467 -46.53 2.08 -21.12
C LEU A 467 -45.27 2.83 -20.69
N LYS A 468 -44.16 2.13 -20.52
CA LYS A 468 -42.91 2.70 -19.98
C LYS A 468 -41.67 2.23 -20.74
N VAL A 469 -40.63 3.06 -20.67
CA VAL A 469 -39.26 2.70 -21.03
C VAL A 469 -38.65 1.86 -19.91
N GLU A 470 -38.15 0.68 -20.26
CA GLU A 470 -37.50 -0.26 -19.33
C GLU A 470 -35.97 -0.13 -19.34
N ASP A 471 -35.36 0.16 -20.49
CA ASP A 471 -33.91 0.21 -20.66
C ASP A 471 -33.52 1.13 -21.83
N ILE A 472 -32.37 1.79 -21.70
CA ILE A 472 -31.76 2.64 -22.74
C ILE A 472 -30.29 2.27 -22.84
N PHE A 473 -29.83 1.99 -24.05
CA PHE A 473 -28.41 1.83 -24.34
C PHE A 473 -27.95 2.81 -25.41
N ILE A 474 -27.07 3.73 -25.02
CA ILE A 474 -26.47 4.74 -25.89
C ILE A 474 -25.14 4.19 -26.39
N LYS A 475 -25.02 4.02 -27.71
CA LYS A 475 -23.78 3.64 -28.40
C LYS A 475 -23.25 4.90 -29.11
N PRO A 476 -22.40 5.70 -28.44
CA PRO A 476 -21.92 6.96 -28.99
C PRO A 476 -20.97 6.74 -30.16
N ALA A 477 -20.99 7.68 -31.10
CA ALA A 477 -20.02 7.85 -32.17
C ALA A 477 -19.50 9.30 -32.17
N LEU A 478 -18.57 9.64 -33.06
CA LEU A 478 -17.98 10.98 -33.12
C LEU A 478 -18.94 12.06 -33.64
N ASP A 479 -19.94 11.67 -34.44
CA ASP A 479 -20.91 12.57 -35.10
C ASP A 479 -22.38 12.22 -34.79
N GLY A 480 -22.62 11.44 -33.73
CA GLY A 480 -23.96 10.91 -33.47
C GLY A 480 -23.99 9.81 -32.43
N ALA A 481 -25.12 9.10 -32.35
CA ALA A 481 -25.28 7.94 -31.48
C ALA A 481 -26.35 6.99 -32.04
N SER A 482 -26.14 5.70 -31.82
CA SER A 482 -27.17 4.68 -31.99
C SER A 482 -27.77 4.37 -30.62
N ILE A 483 -29.09 4.50 -30.47
CA ILE A 483 -29.78 4.38 -29.18
C ILE A 483 -30.75 3.21 -29.26
N ASP A 484 -30.54 2.19 -28.44
CA ASP A 484 -31.50 1.10 -28.26
C ASP A 484 -32.44 1.45 -27.10
N ILE A 485 -33.74 1.49 -27.37
CA ILE A 485 -34.77 1.89 -26.41
C ILE A 485 -35.73 0.71 -26.22
N THR A 486 -35.69 0.07 -25.04
CA THR A 486 -36.59 -1.03 -24.70
C THR A 486 -37.84 -0.49 -24.02
N ILE A 487 -39.01 -0.82 -24.57
CA ILE A 487 -40.31 -0.35 -24.09
C ILE A 487 -41.19 -1.55 -23.77
N LYS A 488 -41.94 -1.47 -22.67
CA LYS A 488 -42.92 -2.48 -22.27
C LYS A 488 -44.29 -1.85 -22.03
N ASN A 489 -45.32 -2.55 -22.46
CA ASN A 489 -46.70 -2.17 -22.23
C ASN A 489 -47.36 -3.04 -21.16
N HIS A 490 -47.45 -2.53 -19.93
CA HIS A 490 -48.17 -3.18 -18.83
C HIS A 490 -49.67 -2.86 -18.82
N ALA A 491 -50.18 -2.05 -19.75
CA ALA A 491 -51.61 -1.76 -19.83
C ALA A 491 -52.38 -3.01 -20.31
N PRO A 492 -53.65 -3.20 -19.87
CA PRO A 492 -54.49 -4.35 -20.28
C PRO A 492 -54.97 -4.25 -21.73
N LYS A 493 -54.47 -3.29 -22.51
CA LYS A 493 -54.83 -3.05 -23.90
C LYS A 493 -53.64 -2.56 -24.70
N LYS A 494 -53.73 -2.73 -26.01
CA LYS A 494 -52.78 -2.17 -26.97
C LYS A 494 -52.64 -0.65 -26.78
N LYS A 495 -51.42 -0.15 -26.86
CA LYS A 495 -51.09 1.28 -26.80
C LYS A 495 -50.38 1.74 -28.06
N ASN A 496 -50.71 2.95 -28.51
CA ASN A 496 -50.06 3.62 -29.63
C ASN A 496 -49.25 4.79 -29.10
N PHE A 497 -48.04 4.98 -29.61
CA PHE A 497 -47.12 6.00 -29.11
C PHE A 497 -46.08 6.38 -30.16
N ASP A 498 -45.40 7.49 -29.92
CA ASP A 498 -44.18 7.88 -30.61
C ASP A 498 -43.02 7.91 -29.61
N ILE A 499 -41.80 7.78 -30.12
CA ILE A 499 -40.56 7.91 -29.35
C ILE A 499 -39.90 9.23 -29.76
N ARG A 500 -39.68 10.11 -28.80
CA ARG A 500 -38.90 11.34 -28.95
C ARG A 500 -37.59 11.21 -28.18
N VAL A 501 -36.52 11.71 -28.79
CA VAL A 501 -35.21 11.87 -28.13
C VAL A 501 -34.82 13.33 -28.17
N ASP A 502 -34.46 13.88 -27.01
CA ASP A 502 -33.77 15.15 -26.88
C ASP A 502 -32.37 14.89 -26.29
N ILE A 503 -31.34 15.50 -26.90
CA ILE A 503 -29.95 15.46 -26.43
C ILE A 503 -29.58 16.87 -26.02
N ILE A 504 -29.30 17.06 -24.74
CA ILE A 504 -29.13 18.38 -24.12
C ILE A 504 -27.74 18.44 -23.49
N ASP A 505 -26.96 19.46 -23.81
CA ASP A 505 -25.67 19.71 -23.14
C ASP A 505 -25.93 19.91 -21.64
N LYS A 506 -25.30 19.07 -20.81
CA LYS A 506 -25.59 19.04 -19.38
C LYS A 506 -25.05 20.27 -18.63
N GLN A 507 -24.03 20.92 -19.19
CA GLN A 507 -23.43 22.11 -18.59
C GLN A 507 -24.19 23.38 -18.99
N THR A 508 -24.55 23.53 -20.27
CA THR A 508 -25.16 24.76 -20.80
C THR A 508 -26.69 24.71 -20.86
N GLY A 509 -27.29 23.53 -20.89
CA GLY A 509 -28.72 23.33 -21.14
C GLY A 509 -29.13 23.48 -22.61
N GLU A 510 -28.18 23.68 -23.52
CA GLU A 510 -28.46 23.83 -24.95
C GLU A 510 -28.90 22.50 -25.57
N THR A 511 -29.92 22.53 -26.41
CA THR A 511 -30.39 21.33 -27.12
C THR A 511 -29.55 21.07 -28.36
N LEU A 512 -28.74 20.01 -28.35
CA LEU A 512 -27.96 19.55 -29.49
C LEU A 512 -28.84 18.86 -30.54
N TYR A 513 -29.86 18.12 -30.09
CA TYR A 513 -30.82 17.42 -30.94
C TYR A 513 -32.17 17.30 -30.23
N GLY A 514 -33.28 17.38 -30.96
CA GLY A 514 -34.61 17.21 -30.37
C GLY A 514 -35.71 16.94 -31.39
N ALA A 515 -36.06 15.67 -31.59
CA ALA A 515 -37.09 15.28 -32.56
C ALA A 515 -37.72 13.91 -32.24
N PRO A 516 -38.92 13.61 -32.77
CA PRO A 516 -39.42 12.24 -32.85
C PRO A 516 -38.48 11.38 -33.71
N VAL A 517 -38.00 10.27 -33.15
CA VAL A 517 -37.09 9.33 -33.84
C VAL A 517 -37.83 8.12 -34.40
N ARG A 518 -39.00 7.78 -33.82
CA ARG A 518 -39.95 6.78 -34.34
C ARG A 518 -41.37 7.26 -34.08
N SER A 519 -42.27 7.05 -35.02
CA SER A 519 -43.67 7.47 -34.90
C SER A 519 -44.64 6.39 -35.35
N LYS A 520 -45.90 6.50 -34.90
CA LYS A 520 -47.01 5.58 -35.17
C LYS A 520 -46.71 4.15 -34.72
N LEU A 521 -45.97 4.01 -33.63
CA LEU A 521 -45.67 2.70 -33.04
C LEU A 521 -46.88 2.17 -32.28
N SER A 522 -46.93 0.86 -32.12
CA SER A 522 -47.98 0.24 -31.34
C SER A 522 -47.51 -1.05 -30.68
N LEU A 523 -47.77 -1.20 -29.38
CA LEU A 523 -47.32 -2.36 -28.60
C LEU A 523 -48.53 -3.07 -27.99
N ALA A 524 -48.60 -4.39 -28.18
CA ALA A 524 -49.67 -5.23 -27.63
C ALA A 524 -49.64 -5.25 -26.09
N THR A 525 -50.70 -5.77 -25.45
CA THR A 525 -50.71 -5.95 -24.00
C THR A 525 -49.55 -6.87 -23.58
N SER A 526 -48.83 -6.50 -22.53
CA SER A 526 -47.69 -7.24 -21.96
C SER A 526 -46.48 -7.45 -22.89
N ALA A 527 -46.52 -6.93 -24.12
CA ALA A 527 -45.41 -7.03 -25.06
C ALA A 527 -44.28 -6.08 -24.67
N GLN A 528 -43.05 -6.51 -24.97
CA GLN A 528 -41.81 -5.75 -24.81
C GLN A 528 -41.06 -5.79 -26.15
N GLU A 529 -40.55 -4.64 -26.57
CA GLU A 529 -39.81 -4.50 -27.83
C GLU A 529 -38.67 -3.50 -27.65
N THR A 530 -37.56 -3.71 -28.36
CA THR A 530 -36.41 -2.80 -28.41
C THR A 530 -36.38 -2.10 -29.76
N PHE A 531 -36.38 -0.76 -29.74
CA PHE A 531 -36.31 0.07 -30.93
C PHE A 531 -34.91 0.70 -31.03
N THR A 532 -34.18 0.38 -32.10
CA THR A 532 -32.92 1.05 -32.43
C THR A 532 -33.20 2.34 -33.23
N CYS A 533 -32.63 3.44 -32.74
CA CYS A 533 -32.75 4.78 -33.33
C CYS A 533 -31.35 5.36 -33.58
N ASP A 534 -31.03 5.63 -34.85
CA ASP A 534 -29.74 6.19 -35.24
C ASP A 534 -29.86 7.70 -35.47
N ILE A 535 -29.06 8.47 -34.75
CA ILE A 535 -28.93 9.93 -34.91
C ILE A 535 -27.52 10.20 -35.44
N LYS A 536 -27.41 10.89 -36.58
CA LYS A 536 -26.15 11.16 -37.30
C LYS A 536 -26.02 12.64 -37.68
N GLY A 537 -24.82 13.07 -38.07
CA GLY A 537 -24.56 14.42 -38.56
C GLY A 537 -24.56 15.50 -37.46
N LEU A 538 -24.44 15.09 -36.20
CA LEU A 538 -24.22 15.98 -35.06
C LEU A 538 -22.77 16.46 -35.05
N LYS A 539 -22.53 17.55 -34.31
CA LYS A 539 -21.19 18.07 -34.01
C LYS A 539 -21.02 18.22 -32.49
N PRO A 540 -21.03 17.11 -31.73
CA PRO A 540 -20.90 17.18 -30.28
C PRO A 540 -19.48 17.62 -29.89
N LYS A 541 -19.36 18.31 -28.76
CA LYS A 541 -18.10 18.29 -28.00
C LYS A 541 -17.92 16.88 -27.43
N LEU A 542 -16.78 16.26 -27.72
CA LEU A 542 -16.50 14.88 -27.31
C LEU A 542 -16.17 14.80 -25.82
N TRP A 543 -16.46 13.65 -25.22
CA TRP A 543 -15.98 13.32 -23.89
C TRP A 543 -14.56 12.76 -23.98
N GLU A 544 -13.68 13.26 -23.13
CA GLU A 544 -12.35 12.70 -22.88
C GLU A 544 -11.88 13.17 -21.50
N PRO A 545 -10.86 12.53 -20.89
CA PRO A 545 -10.38 12.93 -19.57
C PRO A 545 -10.03 14.42 -19.47
N ALA A 546 -9.46 15.00 -20.53
CA ALA A 546 -9.13 16.43 -20.62
C ALA A 546 -10.36 17.34 -20.70
N THR A 547 -11.39 16.91 -21.43
CA THR A 547 -12.62 17.68 -21.69
C THR A 547 -13.86 16.78 -21.50
N PRO A 548 -14.31 16.54 -20.25
CA PRO A 548 -15.37 15.57 -19.95
C PRO A 548 -16.78 16.12 -20.27
N ASN A 549 -17.07 16.38 -21.55
CA ASN A 549 -18.35 16.93 -21.99
C ASN A 549 -19.48 15.89 -21.85
N LEU A 550 -20.54 16.23 -21.11
CA LEU A 550 -21.68 15.36 -20.81
C LEU A 550 -22.98 15.91 -21.40
N TYR A 551 -23.88 14.99 -21.75
CA TYR A 551 -25.19 15.29 -22.33
C TYR A 551 -26.28 14.46 -21.64
N ASP A 552 -27.44 15.07 -21.45
CA ASP A 552 -28.65 14.40 -21.03
C ASP A 552 -29.42 13.90 -22.25
N PHE A 553 -29.52 12.58 -22.38
CA PHE A 553 -30.32 11.88 -23.37
C PHE A 553 -31.70 11.64 -22.77
N ARG A 554 -32.63 12.54 -23.07
CA ARG A 554 -34.01 12.47 -22.61
C ARG A 554 -34.85 11.71 -23.63
N VAL A 555 -35.39 10.57 -23.22
CA VAL A 555 -36.29 9.73 -24.02
C VAL A 555 -37.70 9.88 -23.49
N SER A 556 -38.62 10.31 -24.37
CA SER A 556 -40.02 10.49 -24.02
C SER A 556 -40.92 9.63 -24.90
N LEU A 557 -41.92 9.00 -24.27
CA LEU A 557 -43.03 8.34 -24.97
C LEU A 557 -44.20 9.30 -25.04
N THR A 558 -44.73 9.54 -26.24
CA THR A 558 -45.86 10.46 -26.45
C THR A 558 -47.07 9.76 -27.03
N GLU A 559 -48.25 9.95 -26.42
CA GLU A 559 -49.53 9.53 -26.97
C GLU A 559 -50.23 10.73 -27.67
N GLY A 560 -50.49 10.61 -28.98
CA GLY A 560 -51.08 11.71 -29.77
C GLY A 560 -50.10 12.87 -29.99
N LYS A 561 -50.60 14.07 -30.35
CA LYS A 561 -49.73 15.14 -30.86
C LYS A 561 -48.71 15.72 -29.86
N ASN A 562 -48.92 15.66 -28.54
CA ASN A 562 -48.04 16.31 -27.54
C ASN A 562 -48.09 15.75 -26.10
N LYS A 563 -48.80 14.64 -25.82
CA LYS A 563 -48.94 14.16 -24.42
C LYS A 563 -47.81 13.18 -24.06
N VAL A 564 -46.82 13.64 -23.31
CA VAL A 564 -45.79 12.77 -22.72
C VAL A 564 -46.42 11.86 -21.67
N THR A 565 -46.20 10.56 -21.79
CA THR A 565 -46.72 9.53 -20.87
C THR A 565 -45.63 8.81 -20.08
N ASP A 566 -44.39 8.85 -20.55
CA ASP A 566 -43.24 8.41 -19.79
C ASP A 566 -42.02 9.21 -20.26
N CYS A 567 -41.09 9.48 -19.34
CA CYS A 567 -39.86 10.19 -19.63
C CYS A 567 -38.76 9.66 -18.73
N ILE A 568 -37.61 9.35 -19.33
CA ILE A 568 -36.39 8.95 -18.62
C ILE A 568 -35.22 9.71 -19.23
N THR A 569 -34.30 10.13 -18.37
CA THR A 569 -33.06 10.79 -18.76
C THR A 569 -31.88 9.92 -18.37
N VAL A 570 -30.99 9.68 -19.32
CA VAL A 570 -29.68 9.05 -19.08
C VAL A 570 -28.60 10.06 -19.42
N THR A 571 -27.66 10.30 -18.52
CA THR A 571 -26.50 11.13 -18.79
C THR A 571 -25.41 10.28 -19.45
N SER A 572 -24.81 10.77 -20.54
CA SER A 572 -23.69 10.10 -21.22
C SER A 572 -22.79 11.11 -21.95
N GLY A 573 -21.75 10.65 -22.62
CA GLY A 573 -20.80 11.48 -23.38
C GLY A 573 -20.49 10.88 -24.76
N PHE A 574 -20.22 11.74 -25.75
CA PHE A 574 -19.85 11.29 -27.09
C PHE A 574 -18.36 10.97 -27.15
N ARG A 575 -18.00 9.70 -27.29
CA ARG A 575 -16.61 9.28 -27.47
C ARG A 575 -16.53 7.88 -28.09
N THR A 576 -15.41 7.55 -28.73
CA THR A 576 -15.06 6.17 -29.08
C THR A 576 -13.83 5.70 -28.31
N PHE A 577 -13.78 4.43 -27.91
CA PHE A 577 -12.60 3.83 -27.30
C PHE A 577 -12.41 2.40 -27.82
N GLU A 578 -11.28 2.14 -28.48
CA GLU A 578 -11.07 0.90 -29.23
C GLU A 578 -9.64 0.36 -29.07
N SER A 579 -9.50 -0.95 -29.25
CA SER A 579 -8.20 -1.63 -29.41
C SER A 579 -7.96 -1.87 -30.89
N LYS A 580 -6.85 -1.35 -31.43
CA LYS A 580 -6.52 -1.44 -32.86
C LYS A 580 -5.01 -1.43 -33.06
N ASP A 581 -4.52 -2.25 -33.98
CA ASP A 581 -3.11 -2.33 -34.38
C ASP A 581 -2.13 -2.49 -33.20
N GLY A 582 -2.57 -3.14 -32.12
CA GLY A 582 -1.80 -3.34 -30.90
C GLY A 582 -1.70 -2.12 -29.97
N PHE A 583 -2.59 -1.14 -30.10
CA PHE A 583 -2.68 0.04 -29.23
C PHE A 583 -4.13 0.37 -28.85
N LEU A 584 -4.29 1.17 -27.79
CA LEU A 584 -5.57 1.78 -27.43
C LEU A 584 -5.76 3.10 -28.16
N TYR A 585 -6.99 3.35 -28.63
CA TYR A 585 -7.38 4.58 -29.31
C TYR A 585 -8.57 5.23 -28.60
N LEU A 586 -8.48 6.54 -28.36
CA LEU A 586 -9.57 7.38 -27.86
C LEU A 586 -9.92 8.40 -28.94
N ASN A 587 -11.18 8.46 -29.37
CA ASN A 587 -11.64 9.43 -30.39
C ASN A 587 -10.79 9.40 -31.69
N GLY A 588 -10.33 8.22 -32.10
CA GLY A 588 -9.56 8.01 -33.34
C GLY A 588 -8.05 8.28 -33.25
N ARG A 589 -7.51 8.62 -32.08
CA ARG A 589 -6.07 8.84 -31.82
C ARG A 589 -5.53 7.83 -30.81
N LYS A 590 -4.27 7.40 -30.98
CA LYS A 590 -3.59 6.55 -29.99
C LYS A 590 -3.64 7.21 -28.62
N TYR A 591 -3.88 6.44 -27.57
CA TYR A 591 -4.06 6.95 -26.22
C TYR A 591 -3.17 6.19 -25.24
N TRP A 592 -2.52 6.93 -24.34
CA TRP A 592 -1.72 6.38 -23.25
C TRP A 592 -2.46 6.54 -21.93
N LEU A 593 -2.80 5.42 -21.28
CA LEU A 593 -3.45 5.38 -19.97
C LEU A 593 -2.48 5.87 -18.89
N ARG A 594 -2.60 7.14 -18.48
CA ARG A 594 -1.86 7.72 -17.36
C ARG A 594 -2.65 7.48 -16.07
N GLY A 595 -2.37 6.38 -15.38
CA GLY A 595 -3.27 5.85 -14.35
C GLY A 595 -2.69 5.71 -12.94
N GLY A 596 -3.62 5.61 -12.00
CA GLY A 596 -3.40 5.23 -10.60
C GLY A 596 -4.55 4.36 -10.11
N ASN A 597 -4.24 3.16 -9.63
CA ASN A 597 -5.18 2.14 -9.18
C ASN A 597 -5.14 1.96 -7.65
N HIS A 598 -6.28 1.53 -7.14
CA HIS A 598 -6.77 1.45 -5.77
C HIS A 598 -7.04 2.82 -5.15
N ILE A 599 -8.31 3.21 -5.21
CA ILE A 599 -8.85 4.47 -4.70
C ILE A 599 -9.83 4.19 -3.55
N PRO A 600 -10.20 5.18 -2.70
CA PRO A 600 -10.85 4.94 -1.41
C PRO A 600 -12.35 4.56 -1.49
N PHE A 601 -12.87 4.17 -2.67
CA PHE A 601 -14.26 3.76 -2.87
C PHE A 601 -14.76 2.83 -1.77
N ALA A 602 -14.06 1.72 -1.57
CA ALA A 602 -14.54 0.67 -0.68
C ALA A 602 -14.43 1.02 0.81
N LEU A 603 -13.70 2.08 1.19
CA LEU A 603 -13.66 2.57 2.55
C LEU A 603 -14.92 3.38 2.89
N CYS A 604 -15.42 4.15 1.91
CA CYS A 604 -16.54 5.07 2.06
C CYS A 604 -17.44 5.07 0.80
N PRO A 605 -18.12 3.95 0.48
CA PRO A 605 -18.79 3.77 -0.82
C PRO A 605 -19.91 4.78 -1.07
N ASN A 606 -20.51 5.33 0.00
CA ASN A 606 -21.64 6.26 -0.08
C ASN A 606 -21.27 7.73 0.19
N ASP A 607 -19.98 8.09 0.21
CA ASP A 607 -19.51 9.47 0.37
C ASP A 607 -19.26 10.16 -0.99
N SER A 608 -20.20 11.00 -1.41
CA SER A 608 -20.10 11.78 -2.67
C SER A 608 -19.06 12.88 -2.63
N LEU A 609 -18.81 13.45 -1.45
CA LEU A 609 -17.82 14.53 -1.29
C LEU A 609 -16.42 13.96 -1.42
N LEU A 610 -16.16 12.79 -0.82
CA LEU A 610 -14.90 12.08 -0.99
C LEU A 610 -14.70 11.65 -2.44
N ALA A 611 -15.72 11.09 -3.09
CA ALA A 611 -15.64 10.70 -4.49
C ALA A 611 -15.21 11.86 -5.39
N ASP A 612 -15.92 13.00 -5.33
CA ASP A 612 -15.57 14.18 -6.15
C ASP A 612 -14.22 14.78 -5.74
N LYS A 613 -13.88 14.84 -4.45
CA LYS A 613 -12.61 15.37 -3.97
C LYS A 613 -11.43 14.53 -4.46
N PHE A 614 -11.53 13.20 -4.37
CA PHE A 614 -10.47 12.30 -4.79
C PHE A 614 -10.26 12.34 -6.30
N MET A 615 -11.33 12.36 -7.10
CA MET A 615 -11.21 12.47 -8.57
C MET A 615 -10.56 13.79 -9.00
N LYS A 616 -10.83 14.89 -8.29
CA LYS A 616 -10.12 16.17 -8.52
C LYS A 616 -8.64 16.08 -8.18
N LEU A 617 -8.29 15.46 -7.05
CA LEU A 617 -6.89 15.22 -6.69
C LEU A 617 -6.17 14.35 -7.73
N MET A 618 -6.83 13.33 -8.29
CA MET A 618 -6.30 12.54 -9.40
C MET A 618 -5.99 13.42 -10.61
N LYS A 619 -6.96 14.22 -11.03
CA LYS A 619 -6.85 15.12 -12.18
C LYS A 619 -5.72 16.14 -12.00
N GLU A 620 -5.65 16.78 -10.83
CA GLU A 620 -4.57 17.69 -10.43
C GLU A 620 -3.21 16.99 -10.44
N GLY A 621 -3.19 15.70 -10.08
CA GLY A 621 -2.01 14.83 -10.09
C GLY A 621 -1.62 14.31 -11.47
N ASN A 622 -2.21 14.82 -12.55
CA ASN A 622 -2.06 14.32 -13.93
C ASN A 622 -2.44 12.83 -14.10
N VAL A 623 -3.18 12.26 -13.16
CA VAL A 623 -3.71 10.90 -13.23
C VAL A 623 -5.12 10.96 -13.79
N GLN A 624 -5.36 10.21 -14.86
CA GLN A 624 -6.58 10.30 -15.68
C GLN A 624 -7.29 8.96 -15.88
N SER A 625 -6.74 7.87 -15.34
CA SER A 625 -7.39 6.57 -15.35
C SER A 625 -7.21 5.82 -14.04
N THR A 626 -8.14 4.92 -13.77
CA THR A 626 -8.16 4.08 -12.59
C THR A 626 -8.96 2.79 -12.85
N ARG A 627 -9.07 1.94 -11.83
CA ARG A 627 -9.77 0.66 -11.90
C ARG A 627 -10.64 0.46 -10.67
N THR A 628 -11.78 -0.21 -10.82
CA THR A 628 -12.69 -0.57 -9.71
C THR A 628 -12.16 -1.79 -8.93
N HIS A 629 -10.88 -1.71 -8.52
CA HIS A 629 -10.12 -2.85 -8.02
C HIS A 629 -10.85 -3.56 -6.89
N THR A 630 -11.11 -4.86 -7.08
CA THR A 630 -11.71 -5.81 -6.12
C THR A 630 -13.13 -5.54 -5.68
N THR A 631 -13.73 -4.42 -6.08
CA THR A 631 -15.06 -4.01 -5.67
C THR A 631 -15.71 -3.17 -6.78
N PRO A 632 -16.76 -3.68 -7.44
CA PRO A 632 -17.58 -2.90 -8.36
C PRO A 632 -18.09 -1.62 -7.69
N TRP A 633 -17.94 -0.50 -8.38
CA TRP A 633 -18.40 0.79 -7.87
C TRP A 633 -19.92 0.96 -7.94
N ASN A 634 -20.42 1.92 -7.17
CA ASN A 634 -21.80 2.38 -7.28
C ASN A 634 -21.93 3.58 -8.25
N GLU A 635 -23.17 3.94 -8.58
CA GLU A 635 -23.52 5.06 -9.47
C GLU A 635 -22.85 6.38 -9.07
N LEU A 636 -22.72 6.64 -7.76
CA LEU A 636 -22.16 7.86 -7.19
C LEU A 636 -20.70 8.03 -7.60
N TRP A 637 -19.88 6.99 -7.52
CA TRP A 637 -18.45 7.05 -7.88
C TRP A 637 -18.22 7.03 -9.40
N VAL A 638 -19.00 6.26 -10.14
CA VAL A 638 -18.92 6.24 -11.61
C VAL A 638 -19.33 7.59 -12.20
N SER A 639 -20.40 8.20 -11.68
CA SER A 639 -20.83 9.54 -12.07
C SER A 639 -19.81 10.63 -11.67
N ALA A 640 -19.10 10.46 -10.55
CA ALA A 640 -18.01 11.35 -10.19
C ALA A 640 -16.86 11.27 -11.21
N ALA A 641 -16.52 10.07 -11.68
CA ALA A 641 -15.50 9.89 -12.72
C ALA A 641 -15.92 10.49 -14.06
N ASP A 642 -17.19 10.35 -14.46
CA ASP A 642 -17.73 10.99 -15.67
C ASP A 642 -17.56 12.51 -15.65
N ARG A 643 -17.92 13.17 -14.54
CA ARG A 643 -17.87 14.63 -14.40
C ARG A 643 -16.45 15.17 -14.29
N ASN A 644 -15.56 14.44 -13.62
CA ASN A 644 -14.18 14.87 -13.39
C ASN A 644 -13.21 14.40 -14.49
N GLY A 645 -13.67 13.62 -15.47
CA GLY A 645 -12.84 13.13 -16.57
C GLY A 645 -11.81 12.10 -16.13
N ILE A 646 -12.23 11.09 -15.38
CA ILE A 646 -11.38 9.95 -14.98
C ILE A 646 -11.87 8.70 -15.70
N ALA A 647 -11.01 8.07 -16.49
CA ALA A 647 -11.29 6.82 -17.17
C ALA A 647 -11.26 5.63 -16.19
N ILE A 648 -12.16 4.66 -16.39
CA ILE A 648 -12.33 3.49 -15.53
C ILE A 648 -12.09 2.22 -16.34
N SER A 649 -11.19 1.37 -15.84
CA SER A 649 -11.27 -0.08 -16.05
C SER A 649 -12.26 -0.66 -15.04
N PHE A 650 -13.41 -1.13 -15.53
CA PHE A 650 -14.46 -1.60 -14.63
C PHE A 650 -14.32 -3.11 -14.44
N GLU A 651 -13.95 -3.52 -13.23
CA GLU A 651 -13.68 -4.90 -12.83
C GLU A 651 -14.96 -5.64 -12.40
N GLY A 652 -14.99 -6.95 -12.70
CA GLY A 652 -16.03 -7.87 -12.27
C GLY A 652 -16.20 -8.06 -10.75
N THR A 653 -17.19 -8.87 -10.40
CA THR A 653 -17.72 -8.97 -9.03
C THR A 653 -16.97 -9.94 -8.10
N TRP A 654 -16.07 -10.77 -8.63
CA TRP A 654 -15.48 -11.89 -7.88
C TRP A 654 -13.98 -12.08 -8.10
N SER A 655 -13.17 -11.19 -7.56
CA SER A 655 -11.70 -11.27 -7.61
C SER A 655 -11.15 -12.66 -7.22
N TRP A 656 -10.09 -13.09 -7.91
CA TRP A 656 -9.45 -14.41 -7.74
C TRP A 656 -10.38 -15.61 -7.94
N LEU A 657 -11.41 -15.44 -8.79
CA LEU A 657 -12.26 -16.54 -9.19
C LEU A 657 -11.42 -17.68 -9.80
N MET A 658 -11.60 -18.88 -9.26
CA MET A 658 -10.92 -20.10 -9.74
C MET A 658 -9.38 -20.07 -9.66
N ILE A 659 -8.82 -19.37 -8.66
CA ILE A 659 -7.38 -19.21 -8.47
C ILE A 659 -6.59 -20.53 -8.41
N HIS A 660 -5.42 -20.61 -9.03
CA HIS A 660 -4.53 -21.78 -9.01
C HIS A 660 -5.25 -23.09 -9.35
N SER A 661 -5.02 -24.13 -8.54
CA SER A 661 -5.59 -25.47 -8.63
C SER A 661 -6.96 -25.62 -7.95
N THR A 662 -7.69 -24.53 -7.64
CA THR A 662 -9.03 -24.67 -7.04
C THR A 662 -9.96 -25.48 -7.95
N PRO A 663 -10.93 -26.23 -7.39
CA PRO A 663 -12.01 -26.81 -8.19
C PRO A 663 -12.80 -25.75 -8.96
N ILE A 664 -13.47 -26.19 -10.02
CA ILE A 664 -14.45 -25.35 -10.73
C ILE A 664 -15.70 -25.25 -9.83
N PRO A 665 -16.23 -24.04 -9.57
CA PRO A 665 -17.46 -23.86 -8.80
C PRO A 665 -18.66 -24.56 -9.45
N ASP A 666 -19.66 -24.88 -8.64
CA ASP A 666 -20.91 -25.45 -9.15
C ASP A 666 -21.57 -24.51 -10.16
N LYS A 667 -22.24 -25.09 -11.17
CA LYS A 667 -22.86 -24.33 -12.26
C LYS A 667 -23.79 -23.22 -11.77
N GLY A 668 -24.62 -23.49 -10.75
CA GLY A 668 -25.54 -22.47 -10.21
C GLY A 668 -24.82 -21.24 -9.65
N VAL A 669 -23.63 -21.42 -9.07
CA VAL A 669 -22.79 -20.33 -8.54
C VAL A 669 -22.14 -19.54 -9.68
N LEU A 670 -21.69 -20.22 -10.74
CA LEU A 670 -21.18 -19.59 -11.96
C LEU A 670 -22.27 -18.80 -12.70
N ASP A 671 -23.48 -19.35 -12.77
CA ASP A 671 -24.65 -18.70 -13.39
C ASP A 671 -25.03 -17.44 -12.58
N LEU A 672 -24.98 -17.50 -11.25
CA LEU A 672 -25.20 -16.34 -10.37
C LEU A 672 -24.15 -15.24 -10.60
N TRP A 673 -22.86 -15.61 -10.59
CA TRP A 673 -21.75 -14.68 -10.83
C TRP A 673 -21.83 -14.00 -12.19
N SER A 674 -21.93 -14.79 -13.27
CA SER A 674 -21.99 -14.26 -14.63
C SER A 674 -23.23 -13.41 -14.85
N SER A 675 -24.40 -13.84 -14.35
CA SER A 675 -25.63 -13.05 -14.46
C SER A 675 -25.55 -11.74 -13.69
N GLU A 676 -24.97 -11.73 -12.49
CA GLU A 676 -24.75 -10.49 -11.73
C GLU A 676 -23.78 -9.56 -12.46
N TRP A 677 -22.67 -10.11 -12.96
CA TRP A 677 -21.68 -9.33 -13.69
C TRP A 677 -22.29 -8.64 -14.92
N LEU A 678 -23.06 -9.38 -15.72
CA LEU A 678 -23.74 -8.81 -16.89
C LEU A 678 -24.81 -7.77 -16.51
N ARG A 679 -25.48 -7.90 -15.34
CA ARG A 679 -26.37 -6.85 -14.81
C ARG A 679 -25.60 -5.59 -14.45
N VAL A 680 -24.47 -5.72 -13.76
CA VAL A 680 -23.58 -4.59 -13.42
C VAL A 680 -23.10 -3.88 -14.70
N MET A 681 -22.66 -4.63 -15.72
CA MET A 681 -22.29 -4.06 -17.00
C MET A 681 -23.46 -3.31 -17.64
N LYS A 682 -24.65 -3.91 -17.66
CA LYS A 682 -25.85 -3.30 -18.22
C LYS A 682 -26.22 -1.99 -17.50
N LYS A 683 -26.07 -1.94 -16.17
CA LYS A 683 -26.28 -0.75 -15.35
C LYS A 683 -25.34 0.37 -15.76
N TYR A 684 -24.03 0.07 -15.94
CA TYR A 684 -23.02 1.11 -16.12
C TYR A 684 -22.53 1.37 -17.56
N ARG A 685 -23.00 0.64 -18.58
CA ARG A 685 -22.54 0.78 -19.98
C ARG A 685 -22.81 2.14 -20.64
N ASN A 686 -23.65 2.98 -20.06
CA ASN A 686 -23.91 4.34 -20.57
C ASN A 686 -22.91 5.38 -20.04
N HIS A 687 -22.07 5.05 -19.06
CA HIS A 687 -21.07 5.99 -18.54
C HIS A 687 -19.89 6.12 -19.52
N PRO A 688 -19.55 7.34 -19.99
CA PRO A 688 -18.42 7.56 -20.88
C PRO A 688 -17.06 7.32 -20.20
N SER A 689 -16.99 7.44 -18.86
CA SER A 689 -15.77 7.14 -18.08
C SER A 689 -15.37 5.66 -18.15
N VAL A 690 -16.30 4.72 -18.34
CA VAL A 690 -15.97 3.29 -18.46
C VAL A 690 -15.25 3.07 -19.78
N PHE A 691 -13.94 2.82 -19.77
CA PHE A 691 -13.12 2.66 -20.98
C PHE A 691 -13.14 1.24 -21.50
N PHE A 692 -12.92 0.28 -20.60
CA PHE A 692 -12.94 -1.14 -20.92
C PHE A 692 -13.41 -1.93 -19.71
N TRP A 693 -13.88 -3.15 -19.99
CA TRP A 693 -14.35 -4.07 -18.97
C TRP A 693 -13.25 -5.07 -18.63
N THR A 694 -13.02 -5.30 -17.35
CA THR A 694 -12.07 -6.30 -16.84
C THR A 694 -12.87 -7.39 -16.14
N VAL A 695 -12.75 -8.65 -16.57
CA VAL A 695 -13.59 -9.72 -16.02
C VAL A 695 -13.30 -9.96 -14.54
N ASN A 696 -12.04 -9.86 -14.14
CA ASN A 696 -11.61 -10.28 -12.80
C ASN A 696 -10.23 -9.72 -12.41
N ASN A 697 -9.80 -10.02 -11.20
CA ASN A 697 -8.43 -9.80 -10.71
C ASN A 697 -7.71 -11.14 -10.56
N GLU A 698 -6.57 -11.31 -11.24
CA GLU A 698 -5.58 -12.35 -10.96
C GLU A 698 -6.17 -13.75 -10.73
N MET A 699 -7.01 -14.23 -11.65
CA MET A 699 -7.52 -15.60 -11.58
C MET A 699 -6.41 -16.64 -11.68
N LYS A 700 -5.22 -16.31 -12.23
CA LYS A 700 -3.96 -17.11 -12.25
C LYS A 700 -4.03 -18.56 -12.73
N PHE A 701 -5.18 -19.17 -13.00
CA PHE A 701 -5.28 -20.58 -13.39
C PHE A 701 -4.56 -20.85 -14.72
N TYR A 702 -4.52 -19.86 -15.61
CA TYR A 702 -3.80 -19.92 -16.87
C TYR A 702 -2.27 -20.01 -16.69
N ASP A 703 -1.74 -19.58 -15.54
CA ASP A 703 -0.31 -19.66 -15.21
C ASP A 703 -0.01 -20.78 -14.18
N LEU A 704 -0.88 -20.97 -13.18
CA LEU A 704 -0.53 -21.65 -11.92
C LEU A 704 -1.39 -22.88 -11.56
N ASP A 705 -2.45 -23.18 -12.32
CA ASP A 705 -3.20 -24.44 -12.12
C ASP A 705 -2.31 -25.64 -12.48
N ALA A 706 -2.16 -26.63 -11.61
CA ALA A 706 -1.33 -27.81 -11.89
C ALA A 706 -1.94 -28.77 -12.94
N ASP A 707 -3.25 -28.67 -13.20
CA ASP A 707 -3.97 -29.51 -14.17
C ASP A 707 -4.33 -28.69 -15.42
N THR A 708 -3.67 -29.02 -16.54
CA THR A 708 -3.85 -28.33 -17.82
C THR A 708 -5.27 -28.48 -18.40
N GLU A 709 -5.95 -29.60 -18.22
CA GLU A 709 -7.31 -29.79 -18.76
C GLU A 709 -8.35 -29.06 -17.93
N ARG A 710 -8.20 -29.07 -16.59
CA ARG A 710 -8.99 -28.19 -15.71
C ARG A 710 -8.77 -26.72 -16.06
N ALA A 711 -7.53 -26.29 -16.27
CA ALA A 711 -7.21 -24.93 -16.68
C ALA A 711 -7.88 -24.55 -18.00
N LYS A 712 -7.87 -25.42 -19.02
CA LYS A 712 -8.59 -25.21 -20.29
C LYS A 712 -10.10 -25.12 -20.08
N GLN A 713 -10.68 -25.90 -19.17
CA GLN A 713 -12.10 -25.83 -18.84
C GLN A 713 -12.46 -24.50 -18.16
N LYS A 714 -11.67 -24.06 -17.17
CA LYS A 714 -11.80 -22.73 -16.55
C LYS A 714 -11.72 -21.63 -17.61
N PHE A 715 -10.77 -21.74 -18.54
CA PHE A 715 -10.61 -20.79 -19.65
C PHE A 715 -11.86 -20.69 -20.52
N ARG A 716 -12.46 -21.83 -20.91
CA ARG A 716 -13.69 -21.85 -21.70
C ARG A 716 -14.87 -21.19 -20.98
N ILE A 717 -15.00 -21.41 -19.67
CA ILE A 717 -16.05 -20.77 -18.84
C ILE A 717 -15.90 -19.24 -18.90
N VAL A 718 -14.70 -18.72 -18.64
CA VAL A 718 -14.45 -17.27 -18.70
C VAL A 718 -14.64 -16.74 -20.13
N SER A 719 -14.19 -17.48 -21.14
CA SER A 719 -14.40 -17.13 -22.55
C SER A 719 -15.87 -17.00 -22.93
N ASP A 720 -16.74 -17.87 -22.41
CA ASP A 720 -18.17 -17.77 -22.69
C ASP A 720 -18.79 -16.52 -22.04
N VAL A 721 -18.33 -16.15 -20.84
CA VAL A 721 -18.69 -14.87 -20.22
C VAL A 721 -18.20 -13.70 -21.08
N VAL A 722 -16.96 -13.70 -21.58
CA VAL A 722 -16.45 -12.65 -22.48
C VAL A 722 -17.32 -12.50 -23.74
N LYS A 723 -17.78 -13.60 -24.34
CA LYS A 723 -18.70 -13.55 -25.48
C LYS A 723 -20.03 -12.89 -25.12
N ASP A 724 -20.56 -13.14 -23.93
CA ASP A 724 -21.79 -12.50 -23.45
C ASP A 724 -21.59 -11.03 -23.04
N MET A 725 -20.39 -10.67 -22.57
CA MET A 725 -19.99 -9.28 -22.36
C MET A 725 -20.02 -8.49 -23.67
N ARG A 726 -19.45 -9.03 -24.76
CA ARG A 726 -19.48 -8.39 -26.08
C ARG A 726 -20.90 -8.21 -26.64
N LYS A 727 -21.86 -9.07 -26.28
CA LYS A 727 -23.28 -8.88 -26.61
C LYS A 727 -23.93 -7.78 -25.77
N THR A 728 -23.56 -7.69 -24.50
CA THR A 728 -24.13 -6.75 -23.53
C THR A 728 -23.64 -5.31 -23.77
N ASP A 729 -22.36 -5.19 -24.12
CA ASP A 729 -21.71 -3.94 -24.53
C ASP A 729 -20.66 -4.20 -25.63
N PRO A 730 -21.00 -3.99 -26.91
CA PRO A 730 -20.08 -4.16 -28.03
C PRO A 730 -19.17 -2.95 -28.27
N THR A 731 -19.25 -1.89 -27.46
CA THR A 731 -18.62 -0.59 -27.77
C THR A 731 -17.25 -0.39 -27.15
N ARG A 732 -16.74 -1.37 -26.40
CA ARG A 732 -15.52 -1.25 -25.59
C ARG A 732 -14.68 -2.53 -25.65
N PRO A 733 -13.35 -2.42 -25.48
CA PRO A 733 -12.48 -3.58 -25.30
C PRO A 733 -12.79 -4.37 -24.02
N VAL A 734 -12.36 -5.63 -23.99
CA VAL A 734 -12.43 -6.51 -22.82
C VAL A 734 -11.02 -6.95 -22.40
N CYS A 735 -10.67 -6.73 -21.14
CA CYS A 735 -9.52 -7.35 -20.48
C CYS A 735 -9.98 -8.66 -19.84
N PHE A 736 -9.42 -9.79 -20.29
CA PHE A 736 -9.85 -11.13 -19.88
C PHE A 736 -9.66 -11.40 -18.39
N ASP A 737 -8.57 -10.89 -17.82
CA ASP A 737 -8.28 -10.91 -16.40
C ASP A 737 -7.21 -9.85 -16.14
N SER A 738 -7.30 -9.13 -15.02
CA SER A 738 -6.21 -8.24 -14.61
C SER A 738 -4.99 -9.10 -14.30
N ASN A 739 -3.85 -8.80 -14.93
CA ASN A 739 -2.62 -9.63 -14.96
C ASN A 739 -2.58 -10.77 -16.01
N TYR A 740 -3.46 -10.77 -17.01
CA TYR A 740 -3.42 -11.74 -18.11
C TYR A 740 -2.39 -11.37 -19.19
N LEU A 741 -1.60 -12.37 -19.61
CA LEU A 741 -0.66 -12.24 -20.74
C LEU A 741 -0.90 -13.34 -21.77
N HIS A 742 -1.28 -12.95 -22.99
CA HIS A 742 -1.57 -13.87 -24.08
C HIS A 742 -0.36 -14.76 -24.43
N ASN A 743 0.86 -14.19 -24.40
CA ASN A 743 2.08 -14.93 -24.70
C ASN A 743 2.36 -16.10 -23.74
N LYS A 744 1.94 -16.00 -22.46
CA LYS A 744 2.07 -17.08 -21.47
C LYS A 744 1.04 -18.17 -21.76
N ALA A 745 -0.20 -17.77 -22.02
CA ALA A 745 -1.26 -18.71 -22.39
C ALA A 745 -0.93 -19.46 -23.68
N SER A 746 -0.40 -18.78 -24.70
CA SER A 746 0.02 -19.38 -25.98
C SER A 746 1.11 -20.42 -25.77
N LYS A 747 2.16 -20.09 -24.99
CA LYS A 747 3.23 -21.03 -24.64
C LYS A 747 2.71 -22.28 -23.91
N ARG A 748 1.71 -22.12 -23.05
CA ARG A 748 1.19 -23.20 -22.22
C ARG A 748 0.16 -24.08 -22.93
N PHE A 749 -0.80 -23.48 -23.63
CA PHE A 749 -1.96 -24.18 -24.19
C PHE A 749 -1.89 -24.38 -25.71
N GLY A 750 -1.00 -23.66 -26.39
CA GLY A 750 -0.87 -23.65 -27.84
C GLY A 750 -1.89 -22.76 -28.55
N ASP A 751 -1.49 -22.18 -29.68
CA ASP A 751 -2.33 -21.23 -30.44
C ASP A 751 -3.62 -21.87 -30.98
N ASP A 752 -3.64 -23.17 -31.25
CA ASP A 752 -4.83 -23.86 -31.73
C ASP A 752 -5.93 -23.92 -30.68
N PHE A 753 -5.58 -24.07 -29.40
CA PHE A 753 -6.56 -23.94 -28.32
C PHE A 753 -7.05 -22.51 -28.21
N LEU A 754 -6.14 -21.52 -28.23
CA LEU A 754 -6.50 -20.11 -28.08
C LEU A 754 -7.42 -19.61 -29.21
N LYS A 755 -7.31 -20.15 -30.43
CA LYS A 755 -8.27 -19.87 -31.52
C LYS A 755 -9.70 -20.34 -31.24
N THR A 756 -9.91 -21.25 -30.29
CA THR A 756 -11.25 -21.77 -29.92
C THR A 756 -11.92 -20.98 -28.80
N VAL A 757 -11.21 -20.05 -28.18
CA VAL A 757 -11.66 -19.24 -27.04
C VAL A 757 -11.51 -17.75 -27.36
N ASP A 758 -12.20 -16.92 -26.60
CA ASP A 758 -12.08 -15.47 -26.61
C ASP A 758 -11.37 -15.06 -25.32
N ASP A 759 -10.12 -14.64 -25.44
CA ASP A 759 -9.25 -14.22 -24.33
C ASP A 759 -9.10 -12.70 -24.25
N GLY A 760 -10.13 -11.97 -24.69
CA GLY A 760 -10.15 -10.52 -24.66
C GLY A 760 -9.13 -9.87 -25.59
N ASP A 761 -8.87 -8.59 -25.38
CA ASP A 761 -8.19 -7.72 -26.34
C ASP A 761 -6.83 -7.20 -25.86
N ILE A 762 -6.52 -7.33 -24.56
CA ILE A 762 -5.45 -6.60 -23.86
C ILE A 762 -4.45 -7.57 -23.21
N ASP A 763 -3.17 -7.22 -23.24
CA ASP A 763 -2.14 -7.79 -22.35
C ASP A 763 -1.97 -6.85 -21.14
N ASP A 764 -2.01 -7.41 -19.94
CA ASP A 764 -1.90 -6.69 -18.67
C ASP A 764 -0.89 -7.40 -17.77
N ASN A 765 0.19 -6.71 -17.37
CA ASN A 765 1.20 -7.27 -16.48
C ASN A 765 1.19 -6.55 -15.14
N HIS A 766 0.99 -7.27 -14.04
CA HIS A 766 1.23 -6.72 -12.70
C HIS A 766 2.68 -6.96 -12.28
N ALA A 767 3.28 -5.96 -11.62
CA ALA A 767 4.62 -6.11 -11.07
C ALA A 767 4.89 -5.11 -9.94
N TYR A 768 5.78 -5.48 -9.03
CA TYR A 768 5.98 -4.80 -7.75
C TYR A 768 7.47 -4.49 -7.56
N TYR A 769 8.01 -3.64 -8.43
CA TYR A 769 9.44 -3.34 -8.52
C TYR A 769 9.98 -2.56 -7.32
N ASN A 770 11.20 -2.89 -6.89
CA ASN A 770 11.77 -2.44 -5.61
C ASN A 770 10.90 -2.81 -4.38
N TRP A 771 9.98 -3.77 -4.51
CA TRP A 771 9.11 -4.25 -3.43
C TRP A 771 9.06 -5.77 -3.35
N TYR A 772 8.42 -6.45 -4.31
CA TYR A 772 8.50 -7.92 -4.46
C TYR A 772 9.50 -8.35 -5.55
N ASP A 773 9.77 -7.45 -6.48
CA ASP A 773 10.62 -7.69 -7.64
C ASP A 773 11.93 -6.91 -7.56
N TYR A 774 12.72 -7.01 -8.62
CA TYR A 774 14.02 -6.35 -8.79
C TYR A 774 13.96 -4.83 -8.90
N SER A 775 15.14 -4.23 -8.96
CA SER A 775 15.31 -2.79 -9.07
C SER A 775 14.73 -2.18 -10.35
N VAL A 776 14.12 -1.00 -10.22
CA VAL A 776 13.57 -0.16 -11.31
C VAL A 776 14.58 0.11 -12.42
N PHE A 777 15.88 0.13 -12.10
CA PHE A 777 16.96 0.30 -13.09
C PHE A 777 16.94 -0.75 -14.21
N ARG A 778 16.30 -1.90 -13.99
CA ARG A 778 16.19 -2.97 -15.00
C ARG A 778 15.32 -2.60 -16.20
N PHE A 779 14.52 -1.53 -16.15
CA PHE A 779 13.67 -1.12 -17.27
C PHE A 779 14.18 0.06 -18.08
N PHE A 780 15.37 0.56 -17.73
CA PHE A 780 15.94 1.74 -18.37
C PHE A 780 16.28 1.51 -19.85
N ASN A 781 16.31 0.26 -20.35
CA ASN A 781 16.52 -0.04 -21.78
C ASN A 781 15.29 -0.67 -22.47
N GLY A 782 14.08 -0.47 -21.92
CA GLY A 782 12.82 -0.90 -22.54
C GLY A 782 12.53 -2.39 -22.41
N GLU A 783 13.04 -3.03 -21.36
CA GLU A 783 12.86 -4.45 -21.08
C GLU A 783 11.39 -4.84 -20.90
N PHE A 784 10.57 -3.95 -20.34
CA PHE A 784 9.15 -4.21 -20.05
C PHE A 784 8.37 -4.60 -21.31
N GLN A 785 8.36 -3.77 -22.37
CA GLN A 785 7.62 -4.13 -23.58
C GLN A 785 8.20 -5.33 -24.32
N LYS A 786 9.53 -5.53 -24.26
CA LYS A 786 10.20 -6.67 -24.90
C LYS A 786 9.75 -7.99 -24.27
N GLN A 787 9.45 -7.97 -22.98
CA GLN A 787 9.08 -9.17 -22.24
C GLN A 787 7.58 -9.48 -22.32
N PHE A 788 6.72 -8.45 -22.28
CA PHE A 788 5.29 -8.65 -21.99
C PHE A 788 4.35 -8.40 -23.17
N LYS A 789 4.75 -7.70 -24.23
CA LYS A 789 3.84 -7.39 -25.33
C LYS A 789 3.64 -8.57 -26.28
N SER A 790 2.39 -8.92 -26.58
CA SER A 790 2.05 -9.82 -27.68
C SER A 790 1.68 -9.05 -28.96
N PRO A 791 1.90 -9.62 -30.16
CA PRO A 791 1.52 -8.99 -31.42
C PRO A 791 0.02 -8.67 -31.48
N GLY A 792 -0.33 -7.49 -31.98
CA GLY A 792 -1.73 -7.06 -32.19
C GLY A 792 -2.50 -6.69 -30.92
N ARG A 793 -1.92 -6.86 -29.73
CA ARG A 793 -2.56 -6.54 -28.43
C ARG A 793 -1.95 -5.27 -27.80
N PRO A 794 -2.75 -4.35 -27.25
CA PRO A 794 -2.26 -3.30 -26.38
C PRO A 794 -1.65 -3.92 -25.12
N LEU A 795 -0.46 -3.45 -24.75
CA LEU A 795 0.17 -3.80 -23.48
C LEU A 795 -0.11 -2.68 -22.48
N ILE A 796 -0.74 -3.02 -21.36
CA ILE A 796 -0.94 -2.11 -20.25
C ILE A 796 -0.41 -2.73 -18.95
N SER A 797 -0.52 -1.98 -17.87
CA SER A 797 -0.51 -2.53 -16.53
C SER A 797 -1.62 -1.90 -15.70
N GLN A 798 -2.38 -2.70 -14.97
CA GLN A 798 -3.39 -2.21 -14.04
C GLN A 798 -2.89 -2.17 -12.58
N GLU A 799 -1.73 -2.77 -12.30
CA GLU A 799 -1.07 -2.73 -10.99
C GLU A 799 0.45 -2.70 -11.11
N MET A 800 1.04 -1.56 -10.72
CA MET A 800 2.48 -1.45 -10.49
C MET A 800 2.80 -0.74 -9.19
N SER A 801 3.36 -1.46 -8.21
CA SER A 801 3.59 -0.95 -6.86
C SER A 801 5.06 -0.92 -6.47
N THR A 802 5.33 -0.05 -5.50
CA THR A 802 6.63 0.23 -4.91
C THR A 802 6.57 0.27 -3.38
N GLY A 803 5.46 -0.20 -2.80
CA GLY A 803 5.23 -0.26 -1.36
C GLY A 803 4.08 0.62 -0.87
N TYR A 804 3.77 0.49 0.42
CA TYR A 804 2.58 1.10 1.04
C TYR A 804 2.96 1.81 2.34
N PRO A 805 2.74 3.13 2.43
CA PRO A 805 2.81 3.83 3.69
C PRO A 805 1.51 3.69 4.48
N ASN A 806 1.61 3.88 5.78
CA ASN A 806 0.53 4.12 6.69
C ASN A 806 -0.12 5.48 6.36
N ALA A 807 -1.45 5.48 6.23
CA ALA A 807 -2.27 6.61 5.83
C ALA A 807 -2.37 7.72 6.90
N GLU A 808 -1.73 7.58 8.06
CA GLU A 808 -1.80 8.56 9.15
C GLU A 808 -0.44 9.16 9.48
N THR A 809 0.59 8.31 9.49
CA THR A 809 1.93 8.67 9.96
C THR A 809 3.01 8.66 8.88
N GLY A 810 2.74 8.06 7.71
CA GLY A 810 3.71 7.96 6.61
C GLY A 810 4.80 6.89 6.76
N HIS A 811 4.90 6.23 7.92
CA HIS A 811 5.72 5.02 8.11
C HIS A 811 5.31 3.91 7.14
N PRO A 812 6.17 2.94 6.82
CA PRO A 812 5.72 1.78 6.07
C PRO A 812 4.62 1.03 6.83
N THR A 813 3.70 0.41 6.10
CA THR A 813 2.70 -0.48 6.69
C THR A 813 3.39 -1.59 7.51
N ARG A 814 3.03 -1.67 8.80
CA ARG A 814 3.67 -2.52 9.82
C ARG A 814 3.82 -3.99 9.41
N SER A 815 2.80 -4.60 8.81
CA SER A 815 2.90 -6.00 8.39
C SER A 815 4.01 -6.22 7.36
N TYR A 816 4.24 -5.27 6.44
CA TYR A 816 5.30 -5.40 5.45
C TYR A 816 6.68 -5.22 6.06
N GLN A 817 6.80 -4.41 7.10
CA GLN A 817 8.02 -4.31 7.89
C GLN A 817 8.31 -5.64 8.60
N LEU A 818 7.34 -6.19 9.33
CA LEU A 818 7.57 -7.29 10.26
C LEU A 818 7.48 -8.68 9.64
N ILE A 819 6.67 -8.86 8.61
CA ILE A 819 6.43 -10.18 7.99
C ILE A 819 7.19 -10.28 6.66
N HIS A 820 7.18 -9.22 5.86
CA HIS A 820 7.80 -9.24 4.54
C HIS A 820 9.24 -8.70 4.52
N GLN A 821 9.63 -7.89 5.52
CA GLN A 821 10.94 -7.23 5.58
C GLN A 821 11.25 -6.31 4.37
N ASN A 822 10.30 -6.08 3.45
CA ASN A 822 10.52 -5.25 2.27
C ASN A 822 10.95 -3.81 2.64
N PRO A 823 10.30 -3.09 3.58
CA PRO A 823 10.76 -1.76 3.98
C PRO A 823 12.18 -1.74 4.55
N TYR A 824 12.56 -2.76 5.33
CA TYR A 824 13.91 -2.87 5.88
C TYR A 824 14.96 -2.97 4.76
N SER A 825 14.66 -3.69 3.67
CA SER A 825 15.55 -3.76 2.51
C SER A 825 15.80 -2.40 1.85
N LEU A 826 14.89 -1.43 2.03
CA LEU A 826 14.94 -0.12 1.41
C LEU A 826 15.60 0.93 2.30
N ILE A 827 15.34 0.89 3.61
CA ILE A 827 15.72 1.95 4.56
C ILE A 827 16.26 1.45 5.92
N GLY A 828 16.45 0.14 6.11
CA GLY A 828 16.99 -0.43 7.35
C GLY A 828 16.09 -0.19 8.56
N TYR A 829 16.68 0.12 9.72
CA TYR A 829 15.95 0.34 10.98
C TYR A 829 15.09 1.62 11.01
N GLU A 830 15.21 2.51 10.03
CA GLU A 830 14.26 3.63 9.85
C GLU A 830 12.85 3.14 9.47
N ALA A 831 12.69 1.85 9.15
CA ALA A 831 11.39 1.26 8.84
C ALA A 831 10.47 1.06 10.05
N TYR A 832 10.97 1.18 11.29
CA TYR A 832 10.16 0.99 12.50
C TYR A 832 9.35 2.26 12.85
N ASP A 833 8.23 2.10 13.55
CA ASP A 833 7.31 3.20 13.94
C ASP A 833 7.95 4.35 14.75
N TRP A 834 9.16 4.15 15.30
CA TRP A 834 9.92 5.20 16.00
C TRP A 834 10.93 5.93 15.10
N GLY A 835 11.22 5.42 13.90
CA GLY A 835 12.09 6.06 12.91
C GLY A 835 11.44 7.28 12.26
N ASP A 836 12.19 8.05 11.47
CA ASP A 836 11.61 9.19 10.77
C ASP A 836 10.84 8.72 9.52
N PRO A 837 9.50 8.97 9.42
CA PRO A 837 8.72 8.54 8.25
C PRO A 837 9.22 9.15 6.94
N ALA A 838 9.95 10.28 6.98
CA ALA A 838 10.57 10.88 5.80
C ALA A 838 11.53 9.92 5.09
N SER A 839 12.20 9.00 5.81
CA SER A 839 13.09 8.01 5.21
C SER A 839 12.35 7.11 4.23
N PHE A 840 11.19 6.59 4.63
CA PHE A 840 10.35 5.75 3.78
C PHE A 840 9.66 6.56 2.68
N LEU A 841 9.01 7.68 3.03
CA LEU A 841 8.27 8.51 2.08
C LEU A 841 9.17 9.04 0.95
N ASN A 842 10.38 9.51 1.26
CA ASN A 842 11.31 10.00 0.24
C ASN A 842 11.81 8.86 -0.65
N THR A 843 12.06 7.69 -0.08
CA THR A 843 12.50 6.51 -0.84
C THR A 843 11.39 6.01 -1.76
N GLN A 844 10.17 5.87 -1.25
CA GLN A 844 8.98 5.50 -2.02
C GLN A 844 8.69 6.51 -3.13
N SER A 845 8.75 7.82 -2.80
CA SER A 845 8.55 8.89 -3.78
C SER A 845 9.56 8.81 -4.93
N PHE A 846 10.83 8.52 -4.62
CA PHE A 846 11.87 8.34 -5.63
C PHE A 846 11.57 7.15 -6.53
N ILE A 847 11.41 5.94 -5.98
CA ILE A 847 11.25 4.72 -6.78
C ILE A 847 9.95 4.72 -7.60
N THR A 848 8.86 5.30 -7.08
CA THR A 848 7.57 5.37 -7.77
C THR A 848 7.62 6.34 -8.94
N GLY A 849 8.13 7.56 -8.71
CA GLY A 849 8.29 8.55 -9.78
C GLY A 849 9.25 8.06 -10.86
N GLU A 850 10.39 7.49 -10.46
CA GLU A 850 11.37 6.94 -11.40
C GLU A 850 10.78 5.78 -12.22
N LEU A 851 9.98 4.89 -11.62
CA LEU A 851 9.32 3.81 -12.35
C LEU A 851 8.34 4.36 -13.41
N ALA A 852 7.49 5.31 -13.03
CA ALA A 852 6.55 5.95 -13.94
C ALA A 852 7.26 6.63 -15.12
N GLU A 853 8.31 7.40 -14.84
CA GLU A 853 9.13 8.04 -15.86
C GLU A 853 9.84 7.02 -16.76
N THR A 854 10.38 5.95 -16.16
CA THR A 854 11.09 4.88 -16.88
C THR A 854 10.18 4.23 -17.90
N LEU A 855 8.99 3.81 -17.45
CA LEU A 855 8.05 3.13 -18.32
C LEU A 855 7.57 4.04 -19.45
N ARG A 856 7.39 5.34 -19.22
CA ARG A 856 7.01 6.27 -20.29
C ARG A 856 8.15 6.57 -21.26
N ARG A 857 9.37 6.82 -20.77
CA ARG A 857 10.51 7.17 -21.64
C ARG A 857 10.99 5.99 -22.47
N THR A 858 10.93 4.77 -21.93
CA THR A 858 11.49 3.58 -22.57
C THR A 858 10.47 2.74 -23.33
N ASN A 859 9.18 3.10 -23.36
CA ASN A 859 8.13 2.24 -23.95
C ASN A 859 7.22 2.96 -24.98
N GLU A 860 7.44 2.71 -26.27
CA GLU A 860 6.63 3.21 -27.39
C GLU A 860 5.57 2.19 -27.82
N GLN A 861 5.58 1.00 -27.20
CA GLN A 861 4.75 -0.13 -27.64
C GLN A 861 3.66 -0.50 -26.63
N ALA A 862 3.69 0.04 -25.41
CA ALA A 862 2.58 -0.05 -24.47
C ALA A 862 1.54 1.04 -24.73
N SER A 863 0.42 0.94 -24.02
CA SER A 863 -0.69 1.87 -24.06
C SER A 863 -1.06 2.41 -22.68
N GLY A 864 -0.20 2.23 -21.68
CA GLY A 864 -0.29 2.91 -20.39
C GLY A 864 -0.22 2.01 -19.17
N ILE A 865 -0.13 2.64 -17.99
CA ILE A 865 0.16 2.02 -16.71
C ILE A 865 -0.73 2.67 -15.65
N MET A 866 -1.32 1.86 -14.79
CA MET A 866 -2.03 2.27 -13.59
C MET A 866 -1.21 1.86 -12.36
N HIS A 867 -0.54 2.83 -11.73
CA HIS A 867 0.31 2.58 -10.57
C HIS A 867 -0.50 2.26 -9.31
N PHE A 868 0.03 1.44 -8.41
CA PHE A 868 -0.70 0.85 -7.27
C PHE A 868 0.09 1.02 -5.97
N ALA A 869 -0.50 1.21 -4.78
CA ALA A 869 -1.90 1.53 -4.50
C ALA A 869 -2.08 3.04 -4.28
N TYR A 870 -2.73 3.73 -5.21
CA TYR A 870 -2.80 5.18 -5.33
C TYR A 870 -3.37 5.88 -4.07
N MET A 871 -4.39 5.30 -3.41
CA MET A 871 -4.96 5.84 -2.17
C MET A 871 -3.93 5.98 -1.04
N THR A 872 -2.89 5.15 -1.02
CA THR A 872 -1.88 5.15 0.06
C THR A 872 -0.94 6.34 -0.05
N TRP A 873 -0.98 7.08 -1.17
CA TRP A 873 -0.19 8.30 -1.35
C TRP A 873 -0.90 9.53 -0.80
N PHE A 874 -1.96 9.32 -0.03
CA PHE A 874 -2.69 10.35 0.67
C PHE A 874 -2.81 9.99 2.15
N ARG A 875 -2.47 10.95 3.01
CA ARG A 875 -2.82 10.95 4.42
C ARG A 875 -4.35 11.08 4.55
N GLN A 876 -4.97 10.32 5.44
CA GLN A 876 -6.42 10.29 5.71
C GLN A 876 -7.27 10.14 4.44
N CYS A 877 -6.95 9.14 3.62
CA CYS A 877 -7.64 8.89 2.34
C CYS A 877 -9.15 8.60 2.46
N TYR A 878 -9.64 8.36 3.68
CA TYR A 878 -11.05 8.13 4.03
C TYR A 878 -11.80 9.39 4.49
N ASP A 879 -11.14 10.56 4.60
CA ASP A 879 -11.74 11.81 5.05
C ASP A 879 -11.59 12.92 3.99
N TYR A 880 -12.69 13.30 3.34
CA TYR A 880 -12.67 14.30 2.26
C TYR A 880 -12.21 15.70 2.72
N ARG A 881 -12.31 16.02 4.01
CA ARG A 881 -11.92 17.34 4.55
C ARG A 881 -10.43 17.44 4.78
N ASN A 882 -9.82 16.34 5.21
CA ASN A 882 -8.44 16.33 5.69
C ASN A 882 -7.48 15.52 4.82
N ILE A 883 -7.98 14.88 3.73
CA ILE A 883 -7.14 14.17 2.78
C ILE A 883 -6.01 15.05 2.24
N GLN A 884 -4.76 14.59 2.42
CA GLN A 884 -3.56 15.34 2.06
C GLN A 884 -2.54 14.47 1.31
N PRO A 885 -1.95 14.93 0.19
CA PRO A 885 -0.98 14.12 -0.54
C PRO A 885 0.36 13.96 0.18
N TYR A 886 0.94 12.76 0.10
CA TYR A 886 2.34 12.49 0.47
C TYR A 886 3.31 12.82 -0.69
N PRO A 887 4.63 12.89 -0.46
CA PRO A 887 5.63 13.20 -1.50
C PRO A 887 5.50 12.37 -2.79
N THR A 888 5.12 11.10 -2.67
CA THR A 888 4.89 10.18 -3.80
C THR A 888 3.86 10.70 -4.80
N TYR A 889 2.80 11.38 -4.34
CA TYR A 889 1.81 12.01 -5.21
C TYR A 889 2.45 13.08 -6.11
N TYR A 890 3.31 13.94 -5.56
CA TYR A 890 3.96 15.00 -6.33
C TYR A 890 5.01 14.48 -7.31
N ALA A 891 5.71 13.39 -6.96
CA ALA A 891 6.59 12.70 -7.91
C ALA A 891 5.79 12.14 -9.09
N MET A 892 4.64 11.52 -8.81
CA MET A 892 3.73 11.01 -9.84
C MET A 892 3.10 12.13 -10.68
N GLN A 893 2.74 13.26 -10.06
CA GLN A 893 2.25 14.44 -10.76
C GLN A 893 3.25 14.92 -11.81
N ARG A 894 4.55 14.97 -11.49
CA ARG A 894 5.60 15.28 -12.46
C ARG A 894 5.73 14.18 -13.52
N ALA A 895 5.78 12.91 -13.10
CA ALA A 895 5.96 11.79 -14.00
C ALA A 895 4.79 11.56 -14.98
N MET A 896 3.58 12.04 -14.66
CA MET A 896 2.36 11.84 -15.45
C MET A 896 1.93 13.05 -16.29
N GLN A 897 2.74 14.11 -16.38
CA GLN A 897 2.45 15.26 -17.25
C GLN A 897 2.15 14.83 -18.70
N PRO A 898 1.22 15.51 -19.42
CA PRO A 898 0.88 15.15 -20.81
C PRO A 898 2.09 15.16 -21.74
N VAL A 899 2.95 16.17 -21.58
CA VAL A 899 4.31 16.17 -22.12
C VAL A 899 5.25 15.95 -20.94
N LEU A 900 6.11 14.94 -21.01
CA LEU A 900 7.06 14.62 -19.94
C LEU A 900 8.49 14.93 -20.40
N VAL A 901 9.16 15.81 -19.68
CA VAL A 901 10.63 15.89 -19.69
C VAL A 901 11.21 15.00 -18.59
N SER A 902 12.12 14.09 -18.94
CA SER A 902 12.68 13.11 -18.00
C SER A 902 14.19 12.90 -18.18
N ALA A 903 14.97 12.90 -17.10
CA ALA A 903 16.40 12.56 -17.11
C ALA A 903 16.63 11.09 -16.78
N GLU A 904 17.41 10.40 -17.61
CA GLU A 904 17.89 9.05 -17.35
C GLU A 904 19.11 9.12 -16.41
N LEU A 905 18.89 8.88 -15.10
CA LEU A 905 19.91 8.98 -14.06
C LEU A 905 20.25 7.61 -13.45
N TRP A 906 21.38 7.04 -13.86
CA TRP A 906 21.92 5.79 -13.32
C TRP A 906 22.67 5.99 -11.99
N GLY A 907 23.25 7.17 -11.77
CA GLY A 907 23.94 7.56 -10.54
C GLY A 907 23.52 8.96 -10.09
N ARG A 908 23.60 9.22 -8.77
CA ARG A 908 23.14 10.48 -8.15
C ARG A 908 24.17 11.15 -7.23
N ASN A 909 25.31 10.51 -6.99
CA ASN A 909 26.43 11.07 -6.23
C ASN A 909 27.56 11.45 -7.20
N LEU A 910 27.99 12.71 -7.17
CA LEU A 910 28.93 13.25 -8.16
C LEU A 910 29.97 14.15 -7.49
N TYR A 911 31.17 14.20 -8.06
CA TYR A 911 32.14 15.24 -7.71
C TYR A 911 31.81 16.56 -8.44
N VAL A 912 32.19 17.68 -7.83
CA VAL A 912 32.12 19.01 -8.46
C VAL A 912 32.91 19.09 -9.76
N GLY A 913 32.45 19.92 -10.69
CA GLY A 913 33.11 20.14 -11.99
C GLY A 913 32.97 18.99 -13.01
N GLU A 914 32.46 17.82 -12.62
CA GLU A 914 32.26 16.71 -13.55
C GLU A 914 31.05 16.92 -14.46
N LYS A 915 31.09 16.30 -15.65
CA LYS A 915 29.95 16.25 -16.56
C LYS A 915 28.93 15.26 -16.04
N LEU A 916 27.65 15.65 -16.02
CA LEU A 916 26.56 14.72 -15.78
C LEU A 916 26.31 13.90 -17.06
N HIS A 917 26.67 12.61 -17.01
CA HIS A 917 26.43 11.66 -18.09
C HIS A 917 24.96 11.20 -18.07
N THR A 918 24.07 11.96 -18.71
CA THR A 918 22.64 11.66 -18.76
C THR A 918 22.04 11.89 -20.14
N ARG A 919 20.96 11.17 -20.43
CA ARG A 919 20.04 11.46 -21.54
C ARG A 919 18.82 12.17 -20.98
N ILE A 920 18.39 13.24 -21.64
CA ILE A 920 17.12 13.89 -21.35
C ILE A 920 16.12 13.54 -22.43
N TYR A 921 15.04 12.89 -22.03
CA TYR A 921 13.93 12.46 -22.88
C TYR A 921 12.79 13.48 -22.86
N VAL A 922 12.08 13.57 -23.98
CA VAL A 922 10.74 14.16 -24.08
C VAL A 922 9.78 13.10 -24.59
N VAL A 923 8.70 12.86 -23.85
CA VAL A 923 7.58 11.97 -24.21
C VAL A 923 6.36 12.84 -24.55
N ASN A 924 5.74 12.59 -25.70
CA ASN A 924 4.61 13.38 -26.18
C ASN A 924 3.29 12.59 -26.13
N ASP A 925 2.59 12.68 -24.99
CA ASP A 925 1.21 12.21 -24.82
C ASP A 925 0.23 13.40 -24.75
N ASN A 926 0.52 14.47 -25.50
CA ASN A 926 -0.22 15.73 -25.44
C ASN A 926 -1.74 15.53 -25.65
N GLU A 927 -2.53 16.21 -24.83
CA GLU A 927 -4.00 16.02 -24.76
C GLU A 927 -4.73 16.49 -26.02
N GLU A 928 -4.11 17.32 -26.85
CA GLU A 928 -4.66 17.75 -28.14
C GLU A 928 -4.36 16.76 -29.28
N GLY A 929 -3.50 15.76 -29.06
CA GLY A 929 -3.17 14.77 -30.09
C GLY A 929 -2.24 15.30 -31.20
N ARG A 930 -1.48 16.37 -30.93
CA ARG A 930 -0.60 17.01 -31.92
C ARG A 930 0.89 16.74 -31.69
N ASP A 931 1.65 16.95 -32.76
CA ASP A 931 3.11 17.00 -32.71
C ASP A 931 3.61 18.21 -31.93
N LEU A 932 4.74 18.03 -31.25
CA LEU A 932 5.51 19.11 -30.63
C LEU A 932 6.52 19.65 -31.63
N LYS A 933 6.59 20.98 -31.74
CA LYS A 933 7.59 21.72 -32.51
C LYS A 933 8.95 21.65 -31.80
N PRO A 934 10.03 22.15 -32.42
CA PRO A 934 11.29 22.33 -31.70
C PRO A 934 11.08 23.15 -30.42
N MET A 935 11.67 22.68 -29.32
CA MET A 935 11.50 23.19 -27.98
C MET A 935 12.82 23.70 -27.43
N SER A 936 12.75 24.51 -26.37
CA SER A 936 13.91 24.90 -25.58
C SER A 936 13.87 24.19 -24.22
N LEU A 937 14.97 23.51 -23.89
CA LEU A 937 15.18 22.83 -22.61
C LEU A 937 16.10 23.68 -21.74
N ALA A 938 15.57 24.28 -20.69
CA ALA A 938 16.36 24.92 -19.65
C ALA A 938 16.67 23.91 -18.53
N TRP A 939 17.89 23.90 -18.03
CA TRP A 939 18.30 23.12 -16.87
C TRP A 939 18.98 24.00 -15.82
N SER A 940 18.83 23.65 -14.54
CA SER A 940 19.55 24.30 -13.44
C SER A 940 19.90 23.31 -12.33
N ILE A 941 21.05 23.51 -11.70
CA ILE A 941 21.44 22.88 -10.45
C ILE A 941 21.18 23.89 -9.35
N VAL A 942 20.32 23.54 -8.40
CA VAL A 942 19.95 24.41 -7.28
C VAL A 942 20.26 23.74 -5.95
N ASP A 943 20.64 24.50 -4.94
CA ASP A 943 20.75 23.98 -3.58
C ASP A 943 19.38 23.75 -2.92
N GLU A 944 19.36 23.27 -1.67
CA GLU A 944 18.14 23.02 -0.90
C GLU A 944 17.28 24.28 -0.67
N THR A 945 17.86 25.48 -0.79
CA THR A 945 17.14 26.77 -0.71
C THR A 945 16.60 27.25 -2.05
N ASN A 946 16.74 26.45 -3.12
CA ASN A 946 16.46 26.78 -4.51
C ASN A 946 17.38 27.86 -5.12
N LYS A 947 18.53 28.15 -4.52
CA LYS A 947 19.50 29.07 -5.13
C LYS A 947 20.22 28.37 -6.29
N VAL A 948 20.26 29.02 -7.44
CA VAL A 948 20.92 28.50 -8.65
C VAL A 948 22.44 28.52 -8.47
N LEU A 949 23.07 27.35 -8.63
CA LEU A 949 24.52 27.16 -8.61
C LEU A 949 25.11 27.04 -10.02
N ALA A 950 24.36 26.43 -10.94
CA ALA A 950 24.69 26.33 -12.36
C ALA A 950 23.39 26.25 -13.17
N SER A 951 23.41 26.71 -14.42
CA SER A 951 22.27 26.58 -15.33
C SER A 951 22.70 26.66 -16.78
N GLY A 952 21.86 26.18 -17.68
CA GLY A 952 22.07 26.27 -19.12
C GLY A 952 20.79 26.03 -19.90
N THR A 953 20.91 26.09 -21.22
CA THR A 953 19.79 25.89 -22.14
C THR A 953 20.26 25.12 -23.35
N GLU A 954 19.44 24.18 -23.80
CA GLU A 954 19.68 23.33 -24.96
C GLU A 954 18.47 23.42 -25.91
N GLN A 955 18.70 23.19 -27.20
CA GLN A 955 17.62 23.03 -28.16
C GLN A 955 17.17 21.57 -28.18
N PHE A 956 15.87 21.34 -28.18
CA PHE A 956 15.28 20.01 -28.24
C PHE A 956 14.50 19.84 -29.56
N PRO A 957 14.70 18.74 -30.31
CA PRO A 957 14.04 18.56 -31.60
C PRO A 957 12.53 18.36 -31.48
N ALA A 958 11.80 18.55 -32.59
CA ALA A 958 10.38 18.23 -32.67
C ALA A 958 10.11 16.75 -32.33
N VAL A 959 8.98 16.48 -31.65
CA VAL A 959 8.57 15.14 -31.22
C VAL A 959 7.14 14.89 -31.70
N GLU A 960 6.97 13.86 -32.53
CA GLU A 960 5.65 13.45 -33.04
C GLU A 960 4.73 13.03 -31.91
N TYR A 961 3.41 13.14 -32.13
CA TYR A 961 2.42 12.62 -31.20
C TYR A 961 2.65 11.13 -30.93
N TYR A 962 2.55 10.73 -29.66
CA TYR A 962 2.85 9.38 -29.16
C TYR A 962 4.34 8.98 -29.26
N GLY A 963 5.22 9.92 -29.62
CA GLY A 963 6.65 9.69 -29.78
C GLY A 963 7.46 9.97 -28.52
N ARG A 964 8.67 9.39 -28.46
CA ARG A 964 9.69 9.73 -27.47
C ARG A 964 11.07 9.89 -28.09
N LYS A 965 11.73 11.03 -27.81
CA LYS A 965 13.08 11.37 -28.28
C LYS A 965 13.95 11.78 -27.11
N TYR A 966 15.28 11.74 -27.25
CA TYR A 966 16.21 12.25 -26.26
C TYR A 966 17.36 13.04 -26.88
N ILE A 967 18.02 13.85 -26.05
CA ILE A 967 19.31 14.47 -26.33
C ILE A 967 20.30 14.15 -25.19
N GLU A 968 21.59 14.36 -25.43
CA GLU A 968 22.66 14.24 -24.42
C GLU A 968 23.23 15.63 -24.14
N PRO A 969 22.65 16.39 -23.19
CA PRO A 969 23.01 17.78 -22.94
C PRO A 969 24.40 17.91 -22.29
N ASN A 970 25.01 19.08 -22.40
CA ASN A 970 26.34 19.33 -21.82
C ASN A 970 26.27 19.93 -20.41
N ILE A 971 25.71 19.19 -19.45
CA ILE A 971 25.52 19.66 -18.07
C ILE A 971 26.79 19.42 -17.26
N HIS A 972 27.39 20.48 -16.70
CA HIS A 972 28.54 20.41 -15.80
C HIS A 972 28.13 20.77 -14.37
N MET A 973 28.60 19.99 -13.40
CA MET A 973 28.37 20.27 -11.98
C MET A 973 29.14 21.53 -11.56
N PRO A 974 28.57 22.39 -10.69
CA PRO A 974 29.23 23.61 -10.25
C PRO A 974 30.57 23.30 -9.58
N SER A 975 31.62 24.08 -9.88
CA SER A 975 32.95 23.89 -9.30
C SER A 975 33.04 24.36 -7.84
N ASN A 976 32.18 25.29 -7.43
CA ASN A 976 32.18 25.87 -6.09
C ASN A 976 30.90 25.46 -5.34
N LEU A 977 31.06 24.86 -4.16
CA LEU A 977 29.96 24.52 -3.26
C LEU A 977 30.04 25.34 -1.96
N PRO A 978 28.93 25.58 -1.24
CA PRO A 978 28.95 26.24 0.07
C PRO A 978 29.57 25.38 1.19
N ALA A 979 29.61 24.07 1.03
CA ALA A 979 30.23 23.13 1.96
C ALA A 979 30.96 22.02 1.19
N ASP A 980 31.67 21.14 1.90
CA ASP A 980 32.40 20.03 1.27
C ASP A 980 31.50 19.01 0.58
N LYS A 981 30.29 18.82 1.11
CA LYS A 981 29.22 18.04 0.50
C LYS A 981 27.90 18.81 0.64
N VAL A 982 27.10 18.80 -0.42
CA VAL A 982 25.82 19.52 -0.50
C VAL A 982 24.81 18.69 -1.28
N ASN A 983 23.59 18.55 -0.77
CA ASN A 983 22.47 18.03 -1.54
C ASN A 983 21.96 19.13 -2.48
N VAL A 984 21.71 18.78 -3.73
CA VAL A 984 21.21 19.70 -4.75
C VAL A 984 20.06 19.07 -5.52
N LYS A 985 19.36 19.87 -6.31
CA LYS A 985 18.38 19.40 -7.29
C LYS A 985 18.79 19.79 -8.71
N LEU A 986 18.73 18.84 -9.63
CA LEU A 986 18.66 19.13 -11.07
C LEU A 986 17.20 19.46 -11.40
N LYS A 987 16.93 20.67 -11.89
CA LYS A 987 15.62 21.07 -12.41
C LYS A 987 15.66 21.20 -13.92
N LEU A 988 14.62 20.68 -14.58
CA LEU A 988 14.40 20.75 -16.02
C LEU A 988 13.13 21.53 -16.30
N THR A 989 13.15 22.37 -17.33
CA THR A 989 11.97 23.09 -17.82
C THR A 989 11.97 23.06 -19.34
N LEU A 990 10.93 22.48 -19.92
CA LEU A 990 10.73 22.35 -21.35
C LEU A 990 9.71 23.39 -21.82
N THR A 991 10.08 24.18 -22.83
CA THR A 991 9.23 25.23 -23.38
C THR A 991 9.05 25.10 -24.89
N GLU A 992 7.84 25.35 -25.39
CA GLU A 992 7.52 25.48 -26.81
C GLU A 992 7.01 26.90 -27.06
N SER A 993 7.67 27.65 -27.93
CA SER A 993 7.28 29.04 -28.25
C SER A 993 7.08 29.95 -27.02
N GLY A 994 7.86 29.74 -25.96
CA GLY A 994 7.79 30.51 -24.71
C GLY A 994 6.77 30.01 -23.68
N VAL A 995 5.98 28.99 -24.01
CA VAL A 995 5.02 28.35 -23.09
C VAL A 995 5.68 27.14 -22.43
N THR A 996 5.60 27.02 -21.11
CA THR A 996 6.10 25.84 -20.39
C THR A 996 5.17 24.66 -20.63
N LEU A 997 5.72 23.58 -21.18
CA LEU A 997 4.99 22.33 -21.42
C LEU A 997 5.21 21.29 -20.31
N SER A 998 6.41 21.26 -19.73
CA SER A 998 6.79 20.24 -18.76
C SER A 998 7.90 20.72 -17.84
N GLN A 999 7.85 20.34 -16.57
CA GLN A 999 8.92 20.57 -15.60
C GLN A 999 9.21 19.31 -14.79
N ASN A 1000 10.48 19.04 -14.50
CA ASN A 1000 10.85 17.92 -13.65
C ASN A 1000 12.06 18.22 -12.78
N GLU A 1001 12.24 17.46 -11.69
CA GLU A 1001 13.36 17.64 -10.77
C GLU A 1001 13.89 16.34 -10.16
N TYR A 1002 15.20 16.32 -9.91
CA TYR A 1002 15.93 15.16 -9.39
C TYR A 1002 16.88 15.56 -8.28
N GLY A 1003 16.82 14.87 -7.14
CA GLY A 1003 17.81 15.03 -6.06
C GLY A 1003 19.15 14.41 -6.44
N LEU A 1004 20.23 15.16 -6.20
CA LEU A 1004 21.63 14.74 -6.39
C LEU A 1004 22.44 15.09 -5.13
N SER A 1005 23.55 14.40 -4.92
CA SER A 1005 24.55 14.75 -3.90
C SER A 1005 25.85 15.16 -4.60
N LEU A 1006 26.33 16.36 -4.32
CA LEU A 1006 27.60 16.87 -4.82
C LEU A 1006 28.62 16.96 -3.70
N ALA A 1007 29.85 16.56 -3.98
CA ALA A 1007 30.96 16.77 -3.05
C ALA A 1007 32.21 17.30 -3.75
N ARG A 1008 32.98 18.08 -3.00
CA ARG A 1008 34.34 18.48 -3.36
C ARG A 1008 35.26 17.27 -3.31
N LYS A 1009 36.27 17.21 -4.17
CA LYS A 1009 37.26 16.12 -4.12
C LYS A 1009 38.03 16.13 -2.81
N GLU A 1010 38.30 17.32 -2.28
CA GLU A 1010 38.99 17.58 -1.01
C GLU A 1010 38.24 17.04 0.20
N TRP A 1011 36.93 16.76 0.10
CA TRP A 1011 36.15 16.11 1.16
C TRP A 1011 36.67 14.70 1.48
N ASN A 1012 37.36 14.08 0.51
CA ASN A 1012 37.92 12.75 0.59
C ASN A 1012 39.45 12.76 0.43
N ILE A 1013 39.98 13.52 -0.54
CA ILE A 1013 41.42 13.53 -0.86
C ILE A 1013 42.22 14.15 0.28
N GLY A 1014 43.26 13.44 0.75
CA GLY A 1014 44.17 13.94 1.79
C GLY A 1014 43.59 13.93 3.20
N GLN A 1015 42.45 13.29 3.41
CA GLN A 1015 41.75 13.24 4.71
C GLN A 1015 42.19 12.06 5.59
N VAL A 1016 43.16 11.27 5.15
CA VAL A 1016 43.81 10.23 5.98
C VAL A 1016 44.98 10.83 6.76
N THR A 1017 45.07 10.49 8.04
CA THR A 1017 46.07 11.05 8.96
C THR A 1017 47.52 10.78 8.47
N ALA A 1018 48.26 11.84 8.16
CA ALA A 1018 49.43 11.84 7.28
C ALA A 1018 50.77 11.29 7.83
N SER A 1019 50.78 10.36 8.80
CA SER A 1019 52.05 9.93 9.44
C SER A 1019 52.16 8.44 9.78
N LYS A 1020 51.38 7.58 9.13
CA LYS A 1020 51.32 6.14 9.45
C LYS A 1020 51.67 5.30 8.22
N LYS A 1021 52.45 4.24 8.41
CA LYS A 1021 52.88 3.36 7.31
C LYS A 1021 51.79 2.35 6.97
N ILE A 1022 51.27 2.41 5.74
CA ILE A 1022 50.26 1.48 5.23
C ILE A 1022 50.92 0.56 4.20
N LEU A 1023 50.70 -0.74 4.33
CA LEU A 1023 51.09 -1.73 3.31
C LEU A 1023 49.85 -2.24 2.58
N LEU A 1024 49.97 -2.47 1.27
CA LEU A 1024 48.88 -2.95 0.43
C LEU A 1024 49.29 -4.23 -0.30
N LEU A 1025 48.52 -5.30 -0.11
CA LEU A 1025 48.49 -6.44 -1.01
C LEU A 1025 47.39 -6.20 -2.05
N ASP A 1026 47.78 -5.78 -3.25
CA ASP A 1026 46.85 -5.38 -4.32
C ASP A 1026 46.65 -6.52 -5.33
N LYS A 1027 45.41 -7.01 -5.46
CA LYS A 1027 45.02 -8.02 -6.46
C LYS A 1027 43.89 -7.56 -7.39
N ASP A 1028 43.31 -6.39 -7.15
CA ASP A 1028 42.17 -5.84 -7.91
C ASP A 1028 42.35 -4.36 -8.31
N HIS A 1029 43.59 -3.86 -8.31
CA HIS A 1029 43.98 -2.50 -8.70
C HIS A 1029 43.54 -1.38 -7.74
N MET A 1030 43.32 -1.70 -6.46
CA MET A 1030 42.93 -0.74 -5.43
C MET A 1030 43.98 0.36 -5.21
N LYS A 1031 45.25 0.12 -5.58
CA LYS A 1031 46.31 1.13 -5.49
C LYS A 1031 45.95 2.43 -6.21
N ALA A 1032 45.33 2.34 -7.39
CA ALA A 1032 44.94 3.52 -8.17
C ALA A 1032 43.89 4.37 -7.42
N THR A 1033 42.95 3.72 -6.75
CA THR A 1033 41.91 4.38 -5.94
C THR A 1033 42.51 5.03 -4.68
N LEU A 1034 43.44 4.35 -4.00
CA LEU A 1034 44.16 4.92 -2.86
C LEU A 1034 45.03 6.11 -3.26
N ASP A 1035 45.68 6.06 -4.42
CA ASP A 1035 46.46 7.18 -4.96
C ASP A 1035 45.59 8.39 -5.28
N PHE A 1036 44.41 8.17 -5.88
CA PHE A 1036 43.43 9.24 -6.10
C PHE A 1036 43.04 9.93 -4.78
N LEU A 1037 42.84 9.17 -3.71
CA LEU A 1037 42.50 9.68 -2.38
C LEU A 1037 43.71 10.29 -1.62
N ASN A 1038 44.90 10.29 -2.21
CA ASN A 1038 46.17 10.68 -1.58
C ASN A 1038 46.48 9.87 -0.30
N ILE A 1039 46.21 8.57 -0.34
CA ILE A 1039 46.50 7.63 0.74
C ILE A 1039 47.82 6.91 0.42
N ALA A 1040 48.89 7.39 1.04
CA ALA A 1040 50.22 6.83 0.84
C ALA A 1040 50.31 5.37 1.34
N CYS A 1041 50.51 4.44 0.41
CA CYS A 1041 50.70 3.02 0.73
C CYS A 1041 51.83 2.40 -0.10
N GLN A 1042 52.52 1.44 0.49
CA GLN A 1042 53.55 0.64 -0.19
C GLN A 1042 52.97 -0.71 -0.59
N THR A 1043 53.02 -1.04 -1.89
CA THR A 1043 52.55 -2.34 -2.38
C THR A 1043 53.53 -3.46 -2.04
N VAL A 1044 52.99 -4.63 -1.73
CA VAL A 1044 53.75 -5.85 -1.45
C VAL A 1044 53.16 -7.03 -2.24
N PRO A 1045 53.97 -8.02 -2.65
CA PRO A 1045 53.55 -9.11 -3.53
C PRO A 1045 52.81 -10.26 -2.81
N SER A 1046 53.01 -10.44 -1.49
CA SER A 1046 52.51 -11.58 -0.72
C SER A 1046 52.13 -11.24 0.73
N ILE A 1047 51.34 -12.10 1.38
CA ILE A 1047 50.96 -11.97 2.80
C ILE A 1047 52.20 -12.03 3.71
N LYS A 1048 53.19 -12.88 3.40
CA LYS A 1048 54.43 -12.97 4.20
C LYS A 1048 55.21 -11.64 4.22
N GLU A 1049 55.23 -10.92 3.10
CA GLU A 1049 55.84 -9.59 3.03
C GLU A 1049 54.97 -8.51 3.68
N LEU A 1050 53.66 -8.62 3.56
CA LEU A 1050 52.68 -7.76 4.23
C LEU A 1050 52.83 -7.79 5.75
N LEU A 1051 53.13 -8.97 6.31
CA LEU A 1051 53.23 -9.19 7.76
C LEU A 1051 54.67 -9.20 8.29
N ASN A 1052 55.65 -8.86 7.45
CA ASN A 1052 57.05 -8.86 7.85
C ASN A 1052 57.29 -7.82 8.96
N ALA A 1053 57.71 -8.28 10.13
CA ALA A 1053 57.94 -7.44 11.31
C ALA A 1053 58.93 -6.27 11.08
N LYS A 1054 59.86 -6.40 10.11
CA LYS A 1054 60.77 -5.31 9.73
C LYS A 1054 60.05 -4.12 9.09
N GLN A 1055 58.87 -4.35 8.50
CA GLN A 1055 58.12 -3.32 7.82
C GLN A 1055 57.43 -2.36 8.79
N LYS A 1056 57.05 -2.78 10.01
CA LYS A 1056 56.35 -1.97 11.03
C LYS A 1056 55.13 -1.21 10.46
N ALA A 1057 54.24 -1.93 9.78
CA ALA A 1057 53.01 -1.34 9.26
C ALA A 1057 52.05 -0.94 10.40
N ASN A 1058 51.39 0.20 10.25
CA ASN A 1058 50.27 0.61 11.11
C ASN A 1058 48.96 -0.01 10.64
N LEU A 1059 48.82 -0.26 9.34
CA LEU A 1059 47.68 -0.89 8.71
C LEU A 1059 48.14 -1.75 7.54
N CYS A 1060 47.60 -2.96 7.45
CA CYS A 1060 47.74 -3.83 6.29
C CYS A 1060 46.42 -3.88 5.54
N ILE A 1061 46.41 -3.47 4.27
CA ILE A 1061 45.25 -3.56 3.38
C ILE A 1061 45.44 -4.77 2.47
N ILE A 1062 44.41 -5.60 2.37
CA ILE A 1062 44.33 -6.75 1.46
C ILE A 1062 43.15 -6.50 0.54
N SER A 1063 43.42 -6.37 -0.77
CA SER A 1063 42.39 -6.05 -1.76
C SER A 1063 42.32 -7.11 -2.85
N GLY A 1064 41.11 -7.59 -3.16
CA GLY A 1064 40.84 -8.56 -4.23
C GLY A 1064 41.41 -9.97 -4.03
N LEU A 1065 41.83 -10.35 -2.81
CA LEU A 1065 42.49 -11.64 -2.58
C LEU A 1065 41.47 -12.78 -2.52
N LYS A 1066 41.58 -13.72 -3.47
CA LYS A 1066 40.71 -14.91 -3.57
C LYS A 1066 41.29 -16.15 -2.91
N GLU A 1067 42.59 -16.37 -3.04
CA GLU A 1067 43.26 -17.56 -2.50
C GLU A 1067 44.10 -17.17 -1.29
N CYS A 1068 43.86 -17.86 -0.16
CA CYS A 1068 44.63 -17.72 1.08
C CYS A 1068 44.91 -19.12 1.63
N THR A 1069 46.17 -19.45 1.83
CA THR A 1069 46.57 -20.75 2.41
C THR A 1069 46.27 -20.79 3.91
N ASP A 1070 46.20 -22.00 4.50
CA ASP A 1070 46.04 -22.17 5.95
C ASP A 1070 47.15 -21.47 6.74
N GLU A 1071 48.37 -21.50 6.20
CA GLU A 1071 49.53 -20.85 6.80
C GLU A 1071 49.38 -19.33 6.81
N GLU A 1072 48.95 -18.75 5.69
CA GLU A 1072 48.74 -17.30 5.58
C GLU A 1072 47.59 -16.83 6.46
N ALA A 1073 46.50 -17.60 6.55
CA ALA A 1073 45.39 -17.31 7.43
C ALA A 1073 45.83 -17.29 8.90
N ARG A 1074 46.64 -18.28 9.32
CA ARG A 1074 47.24 -18.33 10.65
C ARG A 1074 48.13 -17.11 10.92
N LEU A 1075 48.98 -16.73 9.97
CA LEU A 1075 49.86 -15.56 10.11
C LEU A 1075 49.07 -14.26 10.27
N LEU A 1076 47.96 -14.10 9.52
CA LEU A 1076 47.08 -12.94 9.64
C LEU A 1076 46.41 -12.87 11.03
N ARG A 1077 45.95 -14.01 11.56
CA ARG A 1077 45.40 -14.10 12.93
C ARG A 1077 46.43 -13.82 14.01
N GLU A 1078 47.63 -14.37 13.87
CA GLU A 1078 48.74 -14.08 14.80
C GLU A 1078 49.14 -12.60 14.76
N TYR A 1079 49.15 -11.98 13.58
CA TYR A 1079 49.41 -10.56 13.45
C TYR A 1079 48.34 -9.70 14.12
N GLN A 1080 47.05 -10.01 13.86
CA GLN A 1080 45.94 -9.31 14.49
C GLN A 1080 45.96 -9.45 16.01
N SER A 1081 46.02 -10.67 16.54
CA SER A 1081 46.01 -10.90 18.00
C SER A 1081 47.12 -10.13 18.75
N LYS A 1082 48.27 -9.90 18.09
CA LYS A 1082 49.39 -9.08 18.61
C LYS A 1082 49.17 -7.56 18.51
N GLY A 1083 47.98 -7.10 18.12
CA GLY A 1083 47.63 -5.69 17.96
C GLY A 1083 47.59 -5.20 16.52
N GLY A 1084 47.81 -6.08 15.54
CA GLY A 1084 47.76 -5.76 14.12
C GLY A 1084 46.39 -5.24 13.68
N ARG A 1085 46.41 -4.36 12.67
CA ARG A 1085 45.23 -3.78 12.01
C ARG A 1085 45.17 -4.24 10.57
N ILE A 1086 44.04 -4.80 10.17
CA ILE A 1086 43.85 -5.35 8.82
C ILE A 1086 42.58 -4.77 8.21
N LEU A 1087 42.64 -4.39 6.93
CA LEU A 1087 41.47 -4.03 6.13
C LEU A 1087 41.37 -4.98 4.94
N PHE A 1088 40.32 -5.78 4.90
CA PHE A 1088 39.98 -6.60 3.74
C PHE A 1088 39.00 -5.82 2.86
N LEU A 1089 39.36 -5.59 1.60
CA LEU A 1089 38.52 -5.01 0.57
C LEU A 1089 38.28 -6.05 -0.52
N ASN A 1090 37.03 -6.31 -0.90
CA ASN A 1090 36.67 -7.26 -1.97
C ASN A 1090 37.37 -8.64 -1.85
N SER A 1091 37.63 -9.09 -0.62
CA SER A 1091 38.45 -10.28 -0.31
C SER A 1091 37.68 -11.30 0.53
N LYS A 1092 36.41 -11.57 0.18
CA LYS A 1092 35.49 -12.40 0.96
C LYS A 1092 36.00 -13.82 1.20
N GLU A 1093 36.64 -14.43 0.20
CA GLU A 1093 37.19 -15.78 0.29
C GLU A 1093 38.34 -15.84 1.31
N ALA A 1094 39.28 -14.89 1.24
CA ALA A 1094 40.37 -14.78 2.20
C ALA A 1094 39.86 -14.45 3.61
N ALA A 1095 38.88 -13.55 3.74
CA ALA A 1095 38.29 -13.21 5.03
C ALA A 1095 37.60 -14.41 5.68
N GLN A 1096 36.82 -15.19 4.92
CA GLN A 1096 36.22 -16.44 5.42
C GLN A 1096 37.29 -17.41 5.90
N LYS A 1097 38.39 -17.55 5.16
CA LYS A 1097 39.50 -18.45 5.53
C LYS A 1097 40.22 -18.02 6.81
N VAL A 1098 40.32 -16.72 7.06
CA VAL A 1098 40.96 -16.13 8.25
C VAL A 1098 40.03 -16.17 9.48
N TYR A 1099 38.71 -16.04 9.25
CA TYR A 1099 37.70 -15.99 10.31
C TYR A 1099 36.60 -17.06 10.11
N PRO A 1100 36.93 -18.34 9.95
CA PRO A 1100 35.94 -19.38 9.66
C PRO A 1100 34.90 -19.57 10.77
N GLU A 1101 35.23 -19.15 12.00
CA GLU A 1101 34.32 -19.19 13.15
C GLU A 1101 33.29 -18.05 13.13
N TYR A 1102 33.58 -16.96 12.43
CA TYR A 1102 32.70 -15.78 12.37
C TYR A 1102 32.03 -15.62 11.02
N ILE A 1103 32.73 -15.90 9.92
CA ILE A 1103 32.23 -15.79 8.54
C ILE A 1103 32.03 -17.20 8.00
N THR A 1104 30.77 -17.60 7.82
CA THR A 1104 30.40 -18.97 7.43
C THR A 1104 30.21 -19.13 5.92
N GLY A 1105 30.10 -18.03 5.19
CA GLY A 1105 29.95 -18.03 3.73
C GLY A 1105 29.63 -16.64 3.18
N TRP A 1106 29.12 -16.58 1.95
CA TRP A 1106 28.64 -15.35 1.33
C TRP A 1106 27.53 -15.61 0.33
N ILE A 1107 26.82 -14.55 -0.04
CA ILE A 1107 25.83 -14.51 -1.13
C ILE A 1107 26.30 -13.48 -2.15
N ILE A 1108 26.06 -13.74 -3.44
CA ILE A 1108 26.23 -12.75 -4.50
C ILE A 1108 24.86 -12.08 -4.73
N PRO A 1109 24.74 -10.77 -4.50
CA PRO A 1109 23.50 -10.07 -4.79
C PRO A 1109 23.12 -10.16 -6.27
N THR A 1110 21.83 -10.26 -6.55
CA THR A 1110 21.38 -10.58 -7.91
C THR A 1110 20.93 -9.35 -8.70
N GLU A 1111 20.19 -8.38 -8.13
CA GLU A 1111 19.43 -7.41 -8.95
C GLU A 1111 19.12 -6.02 -8.28
N GLY A 1112 20.07 -5.42 -7.54
CA GLY A 1112 20.03 -4.00 -7.14
C GLY A 1112 20.30 -3.75 -5.66
N ASP A 1113 21.57 -3.57 -5.32
CA ASP A 1113 22.08 -3.87 -3.98
C ASP A 1113 21.99 -2.69 -3.04
N ILE A 1114 20.79 -2.49 -2.50
CA ILE A 1114 20.55 -1.49 -1.45
C ILE A 1114 21.25 -1.92 -0.17
N VAL A 1115 22.37 -1.25 0.14
CA VAL A 1115 23.06 -1.40 1.43
C VAL A 1115 22.47 -0.42 2.44
N VAL A 1116 22.22 -0.94 3.65
CA VAL A 1116 21.74 -0.19 4.81
C VAL A 1116 22.76 -0.24 5.95
N MET A 1117 22.78 0.79 6.80
CA MET A 1117 23.62 0.83 7.99
C MET A 1117 22.94 0.05 9.12
N GLU A 1118 23.69 -0.87 9.74
CA GLU A 1118 23.26 -1.59 10.95
C GLU A 1118 23.54 -0.78 12.22
N ARG A 1119 24.62 0.01 12.18
CA ARG A 1119 25.06 0.91 13.23
C ARG A 1119 25.47 2.23 12.61
N ASP A 1120 24.47 3.06 12.34
CA ASP A 1120 24.65 4.38 11.76
C ASP A 1120 25.69 5.18 12.57
N ASP A 1121 25.65 5.12 13.90
CA ASP A 1121 26.58 5.77 14.84
C ASP A 1121 28.06 5.31 14.74
N ALA A 1122 28.39 4.32 13.92
CA ALA A 1122 29.78 3.91 13.76
C ALA A 1122 30.63 4.98 13.03
N PRO A 1123 31.88 5.24 13.48
CA PRO A 1123 32.74 6.26 12.87
C PRO A 1123 33.07 6.05 11.39
N VAL A 1124 32.96 4.82 10.89
CA VAL A 1124 33.13 4.50 9.47
C VAL A 1124 32.12 5.23 8.58
N PHE A 1125 30.99 5.66 9.15
CA PHE A 1125 29.93 6.35 8.43
C PHE A 1125 29.93 7.87 8.68
N ASP A 1126 30.94 8.45 9.33
CA ASP A 1126 30.98 9.89 9.64
C ASP A 1126 30.87 10.75 8.36
N GLY A 1127 29.90 11.66 8.33
CA GLY A 1127 29.59 12.51 7.17
C GLY A 1127 28.75 11.82 6.08
N ILE A 1128 28.38 10.55 6.25
CA ILE A 1128 27.52 9.78 5.34
C ILE A 1128 26.12 9.70 5.95
N GLY A 1129 25.10 10.08 5.18
CA GLY A 1129 23.69 9.98 5.55
C GLY A 1129 23.17 8.55 5.51
N ALA A 1130 22.11 8.27 6.29
CA ALA A 1130 21.58 6.91 6.49
C ALA A 1130 21.20 6.19 5.18
N LEU A 1131 20.77 6.94 4.15
CA LEU A 1131 20.31 6.41 2.88
C LEU A 1131 21.34 6.55 1.73
N GLU A 1132 22.59 6.91 2.03
CA GLU A 1132 23.60 7.21 0.99
C GLU A 1132 24.46 5.99 0.59
N LEU A 1133 24.38 4.90 1.35
CA LEU A 1133 25.06 3.64 1.01
C LEU A 1133 24.30 2.78 0.00
N ARG A 1134 23.07 3.16 -0.36
CA ARG A 1134 22.17 2.32 -1.15
C ARG A 1134 22.72 1.93 -2.52
N TYR A 1135 23.56 2.75 -3.13
CA TYR A 1135 24.25 2.44 -4.39
C TYR A 1135 25.37 3.43 -4.68
N PHE A 1136 26.38 2.99 -5.43
CA PHE A 1136 27.51 3.83 -5.84
C PHE A 1136 27.54 4.06 -7.35
N ASN A 1137 27.70 5.34 -7.70
CA ASN A 1137 27.86 5.82 -9.05
C ASN A 1137 29.21 5.37 -9.65
N ASN A 1138 29.21 5.12 -10.95
CA ASN A 1138 30.41 4.85 -11.73
C ASN A 1138 30.45 5.56 -13.09
N ASN A 1139 29.57 6.55 -13.28
CA ASN A 1139 29.43 7.32 -14.52
C ASN A 1139 29.15 6.45 -15.76
N LYS A 1140 28.56 5.25 -15.58
CA LYS A 1140 28.16 4.36 -16.67
C LYS A 1140 26.63 4.19 -16.71
N ARG A 1141 26.12 3.86 -17.89
CA ARG A 1141 24.71 3.53 -18.13
C ARG A 1141 24.46 2.05 -17.84
N GLU A 1142 24.68 1.66 -16.60
CA GLU A 1142 24.49 0.29 -16.10
C GLU A 1142 23.89 0.32 -14.69
N ILE A 1143 23.30 -0.80 -14.25
CA ILE A 1143 22.67 -0.90 -12.93
C ILE A 1143 23.71 -0.55 -11.85
N PRO A 1144 23.44 0.44 -10.99
CA PRO A 1144 24.39 0.84 -9.96
C PRO A 1144 24.47 -0.22 -8.85
N LEU A 1145 25.69 -0.52 -8.41
CA LEU A 1145 25.98 -1.53 -7.38
C LEU A 1145 26.65 -0.89 -6.17
N ALA A 1146 26.24 -1.27 -4.96
CA ALA A 1146 26.88 -0.85 -3.71
C ALA A 1146 27.94 -1.84 -3.21
N CYS A 1147 27.79 -3.13 -3.50
CA CYS A 1147 28.67 -4.20 -3.01
C CYS A 1147 28.86 -5.32 -4.03
N THR A 1148 29.90 -6.14 -3.84
CA THR A 1148 30.22 -7.31 -4.70
C THR A 1148 29.75 -8.65 -4.12
N ALA A 1149 29.49 -8.70 -2.81
CA ALA A 1149 28.99 -9.86 -2.08
C ALA A 1149 28.43 -9.44 -0.71
N THR A 1150 27.68 -10.32 -0.06
CA THR A 1150 27.29 -10.17 1.35
C THR A 1150 27.81 -11.35 2.16
N LEU A 1151 28.41 -11.10 3.32
CA LEU A 1151 29.02 -12.10 4.18
C LEU A 1151 27.96 -12.67 5.13
N LYS A 1152 27.89 -14.00 5.20
CA LYS A 1152 27.16 -14.69 6.27
C LYS A 1152 28.03 -14.68 7.51
N ALA A 1153 27.54 -14.09 8.58
CA ALA A 1153 28.30 -13.95 9.81
C ALA A 1153 27.50 -14.41 11.03
N VAL A 1154 28.17 -15.08 11.96
CA VAL A 1154 27.57 -15.49 13.23
C VAL A 1154 27.68 -14.36 14.23
N ARG A 1155 26.59 -14.10 14.95
CA ARG A 1155 26.56 -13.14 16.06
C ARG A 1155 27.56 -13.55 17.12
N HIS A 1156 28.50 -12.67 17.45
CA HIS A 1156 29.54 -12.94 18.44
C HIS A 1156 30.02 -11.61 19.07
N GLU A 1157 30.49 -11.63 20.32
CA GLU A 1157 30.96 -10.42 21.03
C GLU A 1157 32.12 -9.71 20.31
N ASN A 1158 32.94 -10.48 19.60
CA ASN A 1158 34.07 -9.99 18.81
C ASN A 1158 33.67 -9.45 17.43
N VAL A 1159 32.43 -9.66 16.99
CA VAL A 1159 31.94 -9.25 15.67
C VAL A 1159 30.98 -8.08 15.84
N LYS A 1160 31.34 -6.94 15.27
CA LYS A 1160 30.48 -5.76 15.21
C LYS A 1160 29.95 -5.59 13.78
N GLU A 1161 28.64 -5.77 13.64
CA GLU A 1161 27.88 -5.55 12.41
C GLU A 1161 27.81 -4.05 12.13
N LEU A 1162 28.19 -3.61 10.92
CA LEU A 1162 28.25 -2.18 10.57
C LEU A 1162 27.29 -1.84 9.43
N ALA A 1163 27.30 -2.61 8.33
CA ALA A 1163 26.36 -2.47 7.23
C ALA A 1163 25.97 -3.82 6.66
N ALA A 1164 24.77 -3.90 6.11
CA ALA A 1164 24.20 -5.11 5.55
C ALA A 1164 23.46 -4.84 4.25
N GLN A 1165 23.16 -5.91 3.53
CA GLN A 1165 22.23 -5.92 2.42
C GLN A 1165 21.29 -7.11 2.60
N MET A 1166 20.06 -6.92 2.16
CA MET A 1166 19.04 -7.95 2.16
C MET A 1166 18.34 -7.95 0.80
N LYS A 1167 18.02 -9.14 0.30
CA LYS A 1167 17.17 -9.28 -0.89
C LYS A 1167 15.89 -8.47 -0.70
N ILE A 1168 15.52 -7.67 -1.72
CA ILE A 1168 14.40 -6.72 -1.68
C ILE A 1168 13.08 -7.37 -1.24
N HIS A 1169 12.92 -8.65 -1.58
CA HIS A 1169 11.74 -9.41 -1.22
C HIS A 1169 12.05 -10.61 -0.34
N ALA A 1170 11.34 -10.67 0.78
CA ALA A 1170 11.38 -11.75 1.72
C ALA A 1170 10.03 -12.04 2.36
N TYR A 1171 9.91 -13.22 2.95
CA TYR A 1171 8.82 -13.60 3.84
C TYR A 1171 9.44 -14.27 5.05
N ILE A 1172 9.01 -13.86 6.24
CA ILE A 1172 9.34 -14.50 7.52
C ILE A 1172 8.09 -15.00 8.25
N ASP A 1173 7.05 -15.31 7.49
CA ASP A 1173 5.74 -15.78 7.96
C ASP A 1173 5.89 -16.99 8.89
N GLY A 1174 5.15 -16.94 10.00
CA GLY A 1174 4.77 -18.05 10.88
C GLY A 1174 5.78 -19.18 11.07
N GLY A 1175 6.39 -19.28 12.26
CA GLY A 1175 7.30 -20.36 12.59
C GLY A 1175 7.94 -20.17 13.95
N LYS A 1176 8.78 -21.13 14.36
CA LYS A 1176 9.63 -20.94 15.55
C LYS A 1176 10.71 -19.89 15.24
N PRO A 1177 11.26 -19.19 16.25
CA PRO A 1177 12.34 -18.22 16.04
C PRO A 1177 13.50 -18.76 15.19
N GLU A 1178 13.85 -20.04 15.34
CA GLU A 1178 14.94 -20.67 14.59
C GLU A 1178 14.66 -20.73 13.08
N GLU A 1179 13.41 -20.96 12.68
CA GLU A 1179 12.99 -21.01 11.28
C GLU A 1179 13.04 -19.61 10.65
N ARG A 1180 12.59 -18.59 11.39
CA ARG A 1180 12.67 -17.17 10.98
C ARG A 1180 14.12 -16.73 10.79
N ILE A 1181 15.00 -17.07 11.74
CA ILE A 1181 16.44 -16.79 11.63
C ILE A 1181 17.03 -17.47 10.41
N ALA A 1182 16.78 -18.77 10.22
CA ALA A 1182 17.28 -19.51 9.06
C ALA A 1182 16.81 -18.91 7.73
N ARG A 1183 15.58 -18.39 7.70
CA ARG A 1183 15.03 -17.69 6.53
C ARG A 1183 15.75 -16.39 6.26
N ILE A 1184 15.94 -15.52 7.25
CA ILE A 1184 16.71 -14.27 7.09
C ILE A 1184 18.15 -14.56 6.65
N GLU A 1185 18.82 -15.55 7.26
CA GLU A 1185 20.19 -15.98 6.91
C GLU A 1185 20.32 -16.48 5.46
N SER A 1186 19.22 -16.83 4.80
CA SER A 1186 19.22 -17.22 3.38
C SER A 1186 19.29 -16.05 2.41
N MET A 1187 18.98 -14.82 2.88
CA MET A 1187 18.67 -13.67 2.03
C MET A 1187 19.28 -12.33 2.51
N ARG A 1188 19.78 -12.27 3.75
CA ARG A 1188 20.49 -11.13 4.35
C ARG A 1188 21.95 -11.51 4.59
N GLY A 1189 22.85 -10.54 4.45
CA GLY A 1189 24.25 -10.69 4.84
C GLY A 1189 24.93 -9.34 5.07
N LEU A 1190 26.06 -9.35 5.77
CA LEU A 1190 26.83 -8.16 6.10
C LEU A 1190 27.72 -7.74 4.94
N THR A 1191 27.75 -6.46 4.60
CA THR A 1191 28.66 -5.89 3.60
C THR A 1191 29.86 -5.20 4.24
N LEU A 1192 29.73 -4.84 5.52
CA LEU A 1192 30.81 -4.32 6.34
C LEU A 1192 30.66 -4.84 7.77
N LEU A 1193 31.73 -5.43 8.29
CA LEU A 1193 31.83 -5.89 9.67
C LEU A 1193 33.22 -5.59 10.25
N GLN A 1194 33.28 -5.46 11.57
CA GLN A 1194 34.52 -5.34 12.32
C GLN A 1194 34.72 -6.58 13.18
N ILE A 1195 35.93 -7.14 13.18
CA ILE A 1195 36.31 -8.27 14.03
C ILE A 1195 37.42 -7.84 14.97
N ALA A 1196 37.21 -7.99 16.27
CA ALA A 1196 38.23 -7.84 17.29
C ALA A 1196 38.91 -9.19 17.59
N ASP A 1197 40.23 -9.19 17.74
CA ASP A 1197 40.96 -10.35 18.26
C ASP A 1197 42.06 -9.85 19.18
N ASN A 1198 41.90 -10.09 20.48
CA ASN A 1198 42.73 -9.54 21.54
C ASN A 1198 42.88 -8.02 21.41
N LYS A 1199 44.08 -7.52 21.10
CA LYS A 1199 44.36 -6.08 20.93
C LYS A 1199 44.17 -5.59 19.50
N GLY A 1200 44.05 -6.50 18.53
CA GLY A 1200 43.93 -6.20 17.10
C GLY A 1200 42.51 -5.99 16.64
N LYS A 1201 42.38 -5.39 15.46
CA LYS A 1201 41.10 -5.11 14.82
C LYS A 1201 41.21 -5.38 13.32
N SER A 1202 40.15 -5.92 12.75
CA SER A 1202 40.01 -6.10 11.32
C SER A 1202 38.70 -5.49 10.86
N LEU A 1203 38.71 -4.81 9.71
CA LEU A 1203 37.48 -4.50 8.97
C LEU A 1203 37.43 -5.39 7.73
N VAL A 1204 36.27 -5.99 7.48
CA VAL A 1204 36.00 -6.76 6.27
C VAL A 1204 34.89 -6.08 5.50
N SER A 1205 35.22 -5.60 4.30
CA SER A 1205 34.31 -4.88 3.43
C SER A 1205 34.22 -5.54 2.06
N THR A 1206 32.98 -5.72 1.59
CA THR A 1206 32.64 -6.12 0.22
C THR A 1206 31.98 -4.97 -0.55
N LEU A 1207 31.94 -3.77 0.04
CA LEU A 1207 31.42 -2.57 -0.60
C LEU A 1207 32.32 -2.15 -1.77
N CYS A 1208 31.71 -1.66 -2.83
CA CYS A 1208 32.36 -1.26 -4.09
C CYS A 1208 33.18 0.04 -3.94
N THR A 1209 34.10 0.08 -2.99
CA THR A 1209 34.95 1.25 -2.69
C THR A 1209 35.96 1.56 -3.80
N GLU A 1210 36.18 0.64 -4.74
CA GLU A 1210 36.94 0.91 -5.96
C GLU A 1210 36.32 2.05 -6.79
N LYS A 1211 35.02 2.33 -6.63
CA LYS A 1211 34.30 3.44 -7.26
C LYS A 1211 34.56 4.80 -6.64
N ALA A 1212 35.42 4.92 -5.62
CA ALA A 1212 35.70 6.20 -4.94
C ALA A 1212 36.23 7.32 -5.86
N THR A 1213 36.77 6.96 -7.03
CA THR A 1213 37.20 7.92 -8.06
C THR A 1213 36.04 8.63 -8.76
N THR A 1214 34.85 8.05 -8.74
CA THR A 1214 33.63 8.56 -9.40
C THR A 1214 32.48 8.83 -8.42
N ASP A 1215 32.46 8.16 -7.27
CA ASP A 1215 31.43 8.32 -6.24
C ASP A 1215 32.04 8.88 -4.94
N PRO A 1216 31.62 10.08 -4.51
CA PRO A 1216 32.16 10.71 -3.30
C PRO A 1216 31.79 9.98 -2.00
N ILE A 1217 30.67 9.25 -1.94
CA ILE A 1217 30.26 8.51 -0.75
C ILE A 1217 31.12 7.25 -0.58
N ALA A 1218 31.38 6.53 -1.68
CA ALA A 1218 32.32 5.40 -1.68
C ALA A 1218 33.73 5.84 -1.23
N GLY A 1219 34.17 7.01 -1.69
CA GLY A 1219 35.44 7.62 -1.27
C GLY A 1219 35.47 7.98 0.21
N LYS A 1220 34.41 8.62 0.72
CA LYS A 1220 34.33 8.99 2.13
C LYS A 1220 34.34 7.76 3.04
N LEU A 1221 33.60 6.72 2.67
CA LEU A 1221 33.56 5.46 3.39
C LEU A 1221 34.94 4.82 3.49
N LEU A 1222 35.68 4.74 2.36
CA LEU A 1222 37.03 4.17 2.34
C LEU A 1222 37.99 4.95 3.23
N VAL A 1223 37.97 6.28 3.16
CA VAL A 1223 38.75 7.16 4.03
C VAL A 1223 38.44 6.91 5.50
N ASN A 1224 37.16 6.85 5.86
CA ASN A 1224 36.74 6.64 7.25
C ASN A 1224 37.14 5.25 7.77
N MET A 1225 37.03 4.19 6.95
CA MET A 1225 37.52 2.85 7.32
C MET A 1225 39.02 2.82 7.59
N VAL A 1226 39.82 3.49 6.75
CA VAL A 1226 41.27 3.61 6.95
C VAL A 1226 41.58 4.38 8.23
N ASN A 1227 40.94 5.54 8.44
CA ASN A 1227 41.13 6.34 9.64
C ASN A 1227 40.72 5.59 10.92
N GLU A 1228 39.61 4.85 10.90
CA GLU A 1228 39.14 4.07 12.05
C GLU A 1228 40.12 2.98 12.46
N LEU A 1229 40.79 2.32 11.51
CA LEU A 1229 41.82 1.32 11.81
C LEU A 1229 43.17 1.93 12.23
N LEU A 1230 43.44 3.19 11.88
CA LEU A 1230 44.66 3.90 12.27
C LEU A 1230 44.58 4.54 13.67
N LYS A 1231 43.37 4.63 14.26
CA LYS A 1231 43.16 4.97 15.67
C LYS A 1231 43.61 3.82 16.58
#